data_AF-A0A416EMV3-F1
#
_entry.id   AF-A0A416EMV3-F1
#
_cell.length_a   1.000
_cell.length_b   1.000
_cell.length_c   1.000
_cell.angle_alpha   90.00
_cell.angle_beta   90.00
_cell.angle_gamma   90.00
#
_symmetry.space_group_name_H-M   'P 1'
#
loop_
_entity.id
_entity.type
_entity.pdbx_description
1 polymer ?
#
loop_
_entity_poly.entity_id
_entity_poly.type
_entity_poly.pdbx_seq_one_letter_code
_entity_poly.pdbx_strand_id
1 'polypeptide(L)'
;MKYLLEVCVDSVESAINAAAGGADRLELCSGLAVGGLTPGVSLYRQVREACGLPVHVLLRPRFGDFCYTDREFDQILRDVELFRGLGADGAVIGILRPDGSLDQERMRLLMEAAAGMKVTLHRAFDMCRDPFAALETAVELGIDTVLTSGQKNSCMEGEELLAELVKKSRDRICILAAGGVDEAAVAELSAKAGITRFHMSGKVIRNSGMLYRTDGVHMGLPGLSEYEVLLTDARKVRAAKQALMRAEDFSVSAVMRYYYRAMPAEDRANYPETVWEAYARHAVFLMEQGPFRKEVPAELFLPYVAYYRINEEEIEDCRRFFYEQVIERIRGLDMEQAILEINLWCSGQASYRASDTRTASPLAVYRSGLGRCGEESVFLASVLRSVGIPARQVYVPRWSHCDDNHAWVEAWCGGKWHYLGACEPEPVLDRGWFSSAASRAMMVHYRWFSPDPPDGEVCKTEGSVRLINRLPHYASAVEAVVQVMDGDRPAAGAKVLFQILNESAFYTAASAAADENGIARMKLGRGNIHVHAVLDGRCAWADLNLSQSTELTLRLDQDAPIGRWEEFECAAPLGISTPPDSESGSGQPGWEVKYAAEQKHWQDKMARYRQDARIDRIASFCIHKDSITAILKEAYGNLEELMAFLLPAGVQKEQELKENMLFCLSSKDYRDVKAKILNAHFEELKDKETEYSRQINAGYLVNPRVHTETLTAYRRKIEDFYNDGDRGRINIPAQRFTPELLWNDICSRIADPAGSGYQNLITLPAACLRTGQGNDLSRRILFVAACRTFGIPARLAETDLQPEYYEGGSFHRMKDSKKTSCLTLHNVSGTEWVSPSNWSLSRLESGEYIPLNLSGSQWEHDRLSLPLMPGRYCLITANRLPNGSIRAARQEILLADGENGTVKLHWPHADLKDLLTSLPLPPVPLAALREPAASAALPGLSEALWIWLEEGKEPTEHVLNELAACAGRINRSDICIRLLIGSPGAADNPSVCRVLEMIPKSGLYLCDFSKYAEPVCRSLYMEPGRLPMLYAQAGPNTVYAVSGYRVGSVETALSCIKEALKESAL
;
A
#
# COMPACT_ATOMS: atom_id res chain seq x y z
N MET A 1 -19.78 -3.53 27.17
CA MET A 1 -19.14 -4.65 26.44
C MET A 1 -19.64 -5.96 27.03
N LYS A 2 -20.02 -6.93 26.18
CA LYS A 2 -20.54 -8.23 26.63
C LYS A 2 -19.39 -9.16 27.06
N TYR A 3 -18.19 -8.99 26.50
CA TYR A 3 -16.99 -9.81 26.76
C TYR A 3 -15.85 -9.00 27.40
N LEU A 4 -15.03 -9.62 28.26
CA LEU A 4 -13.89 -8.99 28.95
C LEU A 4 -12.82 -10.02 29.33
N LEU A 5 -11.56 -9.76 28.98
CA LEU A 5 -10.39 -10.49 29.48
C LEU A 5 -9.58 -9.59 30.43
N GLU A 6 -9.61 -9.92 31.71
CA GLU A 6 -8.75 -9.30 32.73
C GLU A 6 -7.48 -10.13 32.94
N VAL A 7 -6.33 -9.46 33.04
CA VAL A 7 -5.05 -10.12 33.32
C VAL A 7 -4.47 -9.62 34.63
N CYS A 8 -4.13 -10.56 35.51
CA CYS A 8 -3.47 -10.29 36.78
C CYS A 8 -1.97 -10.10 36.58
N VAL A 9 -1.43 -8.96 37.02
CA VAL A 9 -0.03 -8.57 36.81
C VAL A 9 0.62 -8.07 38.10
N ASP A 10 1.93 -8.32 38.25
CA ASP A 10 2.76 -7.92 39.39
C ASP A 10 4.03 -7.15 39.01
N SER A 11 4.17 -6.79 37.73
CA SER A 11 5.29 -6.02 37.21
C SER A 11 4.87 -5.16 36.02
N VAL A 12 5.66 -4.12 35.72
CA VAL A 12 5.46 -3.27 34.53
C VAL A 12 5.59 -4.10 33.25
N GLU A 13 6.56 -5.01 33.19
CA GLU A 13 6.75 -5.91 32.05
C GLU A 13 5.54 -6.82 31.82
N SER A 14 4.98 -7.41 32.88
CA SER A 14 3.77 -8.22 32.78
C SER A 14 2.56 -7.39 32.32
N ALA A 15 2.44 -6.13 32.75
CA ALA A 15 1.41 -5.21 32.28
C ALA A 15 1.53 -4.89 30.78
N ILE A 16 2.75 -4.60 30.30
CA ILE A 16 3.04 -4.38 28.87
C ILE A 16 2.71 -5.64 28.06
N ASN A 17 3.13 -6.82 28.54
CA ASN A 17 2.86 -8.09 27.87
C ASN A 17 1.36 -8.42 27.83
N ALA A 18 0.63 -8.13 28.91
CA ALA A 18 -0.82 -8.28 28.95
C ALA A 18 -1.51 -7.38 27.91
N ALA A 19 -1.11 -6.10 27.83
CA ALA A 19 -1.64 -5.17 26.84
C ALA A 19 -1.31 -5.61 25.40
N ALA A 20 -0.07 -6.01 25.13
CA ALA A 20 0.36 -6.54 23.82
C ALA A 20 -0.33 -7.86 23.44
N GLY A 21 -0.79 -8.61 24.45
CA GLY A 21 -1.62 -9.81 24.28
C GLY A 21 -3.10 -9.52 24.03
N GLY A 22 -3.55 -8.27 24.15
CA GLY A 22 -4.95 -7.89 23.94
C GLY A 22 -5.85 -7.98 25.18
N ALA A 23 -5.28 -7.86 26.39
CA ALA A 23 -6.07 -7.72 27.61
C ALA A 23 -6.97 -6.46 27.56
N ASP A 24 -8.18 -6.53 28.11
CA ASP A 24 -9.11 -5.40 28.18
C ASP A 24 -8.94 -4.60 29.48
N ARG A 25 -8.42 -5.25 30.53
CA ARG A 25 -8.28 -4.70 31.88
C ARG A 25 -7.15 -5.40 32.63
N LEU A 26 -6.52 -4.69 33.56
CA LEU A 26 -5.51 -5.26 34.46
C LEU A 26 -6.03 -5.34 35.90
N GLU A 27 -5.71 -6.44 36.58
CA GLU A 27 -5.70 -6.48 38.05
C GLU A 27 -4.23 -6.36 38.51
N LEU A 28 -3.90 -5.28 39.21
CA LEU A 28 -2.56 -5.04 39.73
C LEU A 28 -2.42 -5.57 41.15
N CYS A 29 -1.42 -6.42 41.34
CA CYS A 29 -1.13 -7.11 42.58
C CYS A 29 0.36 -7.02 42.95
N SER A 30 0.69 -7.32 44.20
CA SER A 30 2.01 -7.82 44.59
C SER A 30 1.90 -9.28 45.06
N GLY A 31 3.00 -9.98 45.30
CA GLY A 31 2.98 -11.29 45.96
C GLY A 31 2.10 -12.35 45.29
N LEU A 32 2.10 -12.45 43.95
CA LEU A 32 1.21 -13.39 43.24
C LEU A 32 1.47 -14.87 43.56
N ALA A 33 2.68 -15.22 44.03
CA ALA A 33 2.99 -16.56 44.53
C ALA A 33 2.13 -16.99 45.73
N VAL A 34 1.55 -16.04 46.48
CA VAL A 34 0.66 -16.29 47.63
C VAL A 34 -0.79 -15.85 47.36
N GLY A 35 -1.15 -15.77 46.07
CA GLY A 35 -2.51 -15.42 45.63
C GLY A 35 -2.80 -13.92 45.57
N GLY A 36 -1.78 -13.06 45.61
CA GLY A 36 -1.92 -11.62 45.44
C GLY A 36 -2.06 -10.86 46.76
N LEU A 37 -1.40 -9.70 46.85
CA LEU A 37 -1.40 -8.75 47.96
C LEU A 37 -1.49 -7.32 47.42
N THR A 38 -1.72 -6.34 48.31
CA THR A 38 -1.72 -4.92 47.95
C THR A 38 -0.41 -4.50 47.26
N PRO A 39 -0.43 -3.90 46.06
CA PRO A 39 0.78 -3.45 45.38
C PRO A 39 1.34 -2.15 45.96
N GLY A 40 2.60 -1.84 45.63
CA GLY A 40 3.21 -0.56 45.97
C GLY A 40 2.78 0.58 45.03
N VAL A 41 2.70 1.80 45.56
CA VAL A 41 2.33 3.01 44.80
C VAL A 41 3.23 3.26 43.59
N SER A 42 4.54 2.99 43.72
CA SER A 42 5.49 3.18 42.61
C SER A 42 5.20 2.25 41.43
N LEU A 43 4.86 0.99 41.72
CA LEU A 43 4.49 0.02 40.68
C LEU A 43 3.21 0.47 39.96
N TYR A 44 2.19 0.92 40.72
CA TYR A 44 0.96 1.44 40.13
C TYR A 44 1.20 2.61 39.17
N ARG A 45 2.01 3.60 39.56
CA ARG A 45 2.33 4.75 38.69
C ARG A 45 3.04 4.31 37.41
N GLN A 46 4.06 3.47 37.53
CA GLN A 46 4.79 2.97 36.36
C GLN A 46 3.90 2.15 35.42
N VAL A 47 2.99 1.33 35.95
CA VAL A 47 2.01 0.60 35.12
C VAL A 47 1.07 1.56 34.41
N ARG A 48 0.58 2.61 35.08
CA ARG A 48 -0.27 3.64 34.47
C ARG A 48 0.43 4.44 33.38
N GLU A 49 1.70 4.72 33.54
CA GLU A 49 2.52 5.40 32.51
C GLU A 49 2.80 4.48 31.32
N ALA A 50 3.05 3.20 31.57
CA ALA A 50 3.42 2.22 30.54
C ALA A 50 2.22 1.64 29.77
N CYS A 51 1.01 1.63 30.35
CA CYS A 51 -0.18 1.05 29.72
C CYS A 51 -1.43 1.93 29.89
N GLY A 52 -2.20 2.07 28.81
CA GLY A 52 -3.46 2.83 28.79
C GLY A 52 -4.70 2.02 29.18
N LEU A 53 -4.54 0.80 29.70
CA LEU A 53 -5.66 -0.06 30.09
C LEU A 53 -6.25 0.36 31.45
N PRO A 54 -7.55 0.12 31.71
CA PRO A 54 -8.11 0.28 33.05
C PRO A 54 -7.39 -0.63 34.06
N VAL A 55 -7.04 -0.09 35.23
CA VAL A 55 -6.29 -0.79 36.28
C VAL A 55 -7.14 -0.90 37.55
N HIS A 56 -7.51 -2.14 37.88
CA HIS A 56 -8.10 -2.48 39.17
C HIS A 56 -6.98 -2.90 40.15
N VAL A 57 -7.01 -2.39 41.37
CA VAL A 57 -5.95 -2.67 42.36
C VAL A 57 -6.44 -3.66 43.39
N LEU A 58 -5.70 -4.75 43.61
CA LEU A 58 -5.98 -5.68 44.71
C LEU A 58 -5.61 -5.05 46.05
N LEU A 59 -6.53 -5.07 47.01
CA LEU A 59 -6.35 -4.50 48.34
C LEU A 59 -6.49 -5.62 49.38
N ARG A 60 -5.37 -6.29 49.63
CA ARG A 60 -5.26 -7.45 50.51
C ARG A 60 -3.95 -7.36 51.31
N PRO A 61 -4.01 -7.14 52.62
CA PRO A 61 -2.82 -6.74 53.40
C PRO A 61 -1.88 -7.92 53.70
N ARG A 62 -2.36 -9.16 53.66
CA ARG A 62 -1.57 -10.37 53.96
C ARG A 62 -2.08 -11.61 53.24
N PHE A 63 -1.26 -12.65 53.19
CA PHE A 63 -1.66 -13.98 52.74
C PHE A 63 -2.56 -14.67 53.79
N GLY A 64 -3.24 -15.75 53.40
CA GLY A 64 -4.12 -16.53 54.26
C GLY A 64 -5.60 -16.16 54.10
N ASP A 65 -6.35 -16.23 55.20
CA ASP A 65 -7.79 -15.98 55.25
C ASP A 65 -8.19 -14.52 54.93
N PHE A 66 -9.50 -14.30 54.87
CA PHE A 66 -10.13 -12.99 54.64
C PHE A 66 -10.87 -12.48 55.89
N CYS A 67 -10.53 -13.01 57.07
CA CYS A 67 -11.11 -12.64 58.35
C CYS A 67 -10.15 -11.67 59.06
N TYR A 68 -10.26 -10.39 58.73
CA TYR A 68 -9.30 -9.38 59.17
C TYR A 68 -9.58 -8.85 60.57
N THR A 69 -8.51 -8.52 61.29
CA THR A 69 -8.58 -7.74 62.54
C THR A 69 -8.98 -6.29 62.26
N ASP A 70 -9.38 -5.53 63.28
CA ASP A 70 -9.73 -4.11 63.11
C ASP A 70 -8.57 -3.28 62.54
N ARG A 71 -7.33 -3.60 62.91
CA ARG A 71 -6.14 -2.90 62.40
C ARG A 71 -5.86 -3.19 60.93
N GLU A 72 -6.06 -4.44 60.51
CA GLU A 72 -5.93 -4.84 59.11
C GLU A 72 -7.06 -4.24 58.26
N PHE A 73 -8.27 -4.19 58.80
CA PHE A 73 -9.40 -3.51 58.16
C PHE A 73 -9.13 -2.01 57.96
N ASP A 74 -8.63 -1.32 58.99
CA ASP A 74 -8.24 0.08 58.93
C ASP A 74 -7.09 0.33 57.94
N GLN A 75 -6.18 -0.63 57.77
CA GLN A 75 -5.17 -0.59 56.70
C GLN A 75 -5.80 -0.69 55.31
N ILE A 76 -6.68 -1.67 55.08
CA ILE A 76 -7.37 -1.83 53.78
C ILE A 76 -8.15 -0.57 53.43
N LEU A 77 -8.87 0.01 54.40
CA LEU A 77 -9.65 1.24 54.20
C LEU A 77 -8.77 2.40 53.72
N ARG A 78 -7.62 2.61 54.37
CA ARG A 78 -6.64 3.64 53.94
C ARG A 78 -6.05 3.35 52.56
N ASP A 79 -5.78 2.08 52.24
CA ASP A 79 -5.25 1.71 50.93
C ASP A 79 -6.30 1.97 49.82
N VAL A 80 -7.59 1.71 50.06
CA VAL A 80 -8.69 2.08 49.13
C VAL A 80 -8.66 3.57 48.84
N GLU A 81 -8.61 4.40 49.88
CA GLU A 81 -8.62 5.86 49.75
C GLU A 81 -7.38 6.38 49.00
N LEU A 82 -6.22 5.78 49.29
CA LEU A 82 -4.95 6.10 48.64
C LEU A 82 -5.00 5.83 47.14
N PHE A 83 -5.38 4.61 46.74
CA PHE A 83 -5.42 4.25 45.32
C PHE A 83 -6.53 4.99 44.55
N ARG A 84 -7.66 5.29 45.21
CA ARG A 84 -8.64 6.22 44.65
C ARG A 84 -8.04 7.60 44.38
N GLY A 85 -7.29 8.16 45.33
CA GLY A 85 -6.60 9.44 45.19
C GLY A 85 -5.53 9.45 44.10
N LEU A 86 -5.00 8.29 43.74
CA LEU A 86 -4.03 8.11 42.64
C LEU A 86 -4.71 7.89 41.27
N GLY A 87 -6.04 7.77 41.23
CA GLY A 87 -6.81 7.58 39.99
C GLY A 87 -6.97 6.12 39.55
N ALA A 88 -6.98 5.16 40.49
CA ALA A 88 -7.30 3.77 40.18
C ALA A 88 -8.73 3.66 39.59
N ASP A 89 -8.88 2.86 38.53
CA ASP A 89 -10.18 2.67 37.86
C ASP A 89 -11.09 1.73 38.67
N GLY A 90 -10.49 0.85 39.48
CA GLY A 90 -11.21 -0.08 40.33
C GLY A 90 -10.44 -0.55 41.57
N ALA A 91 -11.17 -1.08 42.54
CA ALA A 91 -10.66 -1.73 43.74
C ALA A 91 -11.13 -3.19 43.80
N VAL A 92 -10.21 -4.10 44.11
CA VAL A 92 -10.51 -5.52 44.31
C VAL A 92 -10.35 -5.87 45.79
N ILE A 93 -11.44 -6.23 46.45
CA ILE A 93 -11.56 -6.38 47.91
C ILE A 93 -12.46 -7.56 48.29
N GLY A 94 -12.43 -7.97 49.55
CA GLY A 94 -13.40 -8.92 50.11
C GLY A 94 -13.07 -9.30 51.55
N ILE A 95 -14.08 -9.28 52.42
CA ILE A 95 -13.93 -9.56 53.85
C ILE A 95 -14.98 -10.60 54.25
N LEU A 96 -14.54 -11.63 54.96
CA LEU A 96 -15.41 -12.67 55.49
C LEU A 96 -15.45 -12.62 57.02
N ARG A 97 -16.56 -13.10 57.57
CA ARG A 97 -16.72 -13.40 58.99
C ARG A 97 -16.19 -14.80 59.32
N PRO A 98 -15.91 -15.10 60.60
CA PRO A 98 -15.46 -16.43 61.02
C PRO A 98 -16.37 -17.60 60.62
N ASP A 99 -17.66 -17.34 60.37
CA ASP A 99 -18.63 -18.35 59.94
C ASP A 99 -18.66 -18.59 58.42
N GLY A 100 -17.80 -17.90 57.66
CA GLY A 100 -17.71 -17.96 56.21
C GLY A 100 -18.77 -17.14 55.47
N SER A 101 -19.49 -16.24 56.16
CA SER A 101 -20.37 -15.27 55.49
C SER A 101 -19.61 -14.00 55.07
N LEU A 102 -20.08 -13.30 54.03
CA LEU A 102 -19.54 -12.02 53.61
C LEU A 102 -19.80 -10.96 54.70
N ASP A 103 -18.77 -10.22 55.12
CA ASP A 103 -18.91 -9.22 56.18
C ASP A 103 -19.54 -7.93 55.65
N GLN A 104 -20.86 -7.92 55.58
CA GLN A 104 -21.64 -6.84 54.97
C GLN A 104 -21.37 -5.46 55.58
N GLU A 105 -21.10 -5.39 56.90
CA GLU A 105 -20.87 -4.11 57.59
C GLU A 105 -19.56 -3.47 57.15
N ARG A 106 -18.46 -4.22 57.21
CA ARG A 106 -17.15 -3.75 56.77
C ARG A 106 -17.07 -3.54 55.27
N MET A 107 -17.72 -4.40 54.48
CA MET A 107 -17.79 -4.22 53.03
C MET A 107 -18.50 -2.91 52.66
N ARG A 108 -19.58 -2.52 53.38
CA ARG A 108 -20.26 -1.23 53.14
C ARG A 108 -19.34 -0.04 53.31
N LEU A 109 -18.52 -0.03 54.37
CA LEU A 109 -17.54 1.02 54.60
C LEU A 109 -16.47 1.08 53.49
N LEU A 110 -16.02 -0.08 52.99
CA LEU A 110 -15.11 -0.11 51.85
C LEU A 110 -15.76 0.39 50.55
N MET A 111 -17.05 0.08 50.32
CA MET A 111 -17.80 0.62 49.17
C MET A 111 -17.87 2.15 49.22
N GLU A 112 -18.09 2.73 50.40
CA GLU A 112 -18.09 4.19 50.60
C GLU A 112 -16.70 4.80 50.34
N ALA A 113 -15.63 4.17 50.86
CA ALA A 113 -14.26 4.60 50.58
C ALA A 113 -13.88 4.45 49.10
N ALA A 114 -14.44 3.46 48.40
CA ALA A 114 -14.20 3.21 46.99
C ALA A 114 -15.07 4.04 46.04
N ALA A 115 -15.86 5.00 46.55
CA ALA A 115 -16.77 5.80 45.73
C ALA A 115 -16.09 6.39 44.47
N GLY A 116 -16.70 6.17 43.31
CA GLY A 116 -16.18 6.58 42.00
C GLY A 116 -15.31 5.52 41.30
N MET A 117 -14.85 4.49 42.01
CA MET A 117 -14.17 3.33 41.43
C MET A 117 -15.14 2.19 41.16
N LYS A 118 -14.76 1.27 40.27
CA LYS A 118 -15.42 -0.03 40.11
C LYS A 118 -14.94 -1.01 41.17
N VAL A 119 -15.86 -1.77 41.77
CA VAL A 119 -15.51 -2.72 42.84
C VAL A 119 -15.67 -4.17 42.39
N THR A 120 -14.60 -4.95 42.56
CA THR A 120 -14.60 -6.40 42.36
C THR A 120 -14.48 -7.10 43.72
N LEU A 121 -15.42 -8.00 44.03
CA LEU A 121 -15.29 -8.97 45.12
C LEU A 121 -14.33 -10.08 44.67
N HIS A 122 -13.11 -10.13 45.23
CA HIS A 122 -12.13 -11.18 44.89
C HIS A 122 -12.57 -12.58 45.35
N ARG A 123 -11.69 -13.56 45.13
CA ARG A 123 -11.85 -14.99 45.48
C ARG A 123 -12.11 -15.33 46.96
N ALA A 124 -12.23 -14.36 47.87
CA ALA A 124 -12.92 -14.59 49.14
C ALA A 124 -14.32 -15.18 48.92
N PHE A 125 -14.98 -14.84 47.81
CA PHE A 125 -16.23 -15.47 47.41
C PHE A 125 -16.13 -17.01 47.30
N ASP A 126 -14.98 -17.53 46.84
CA ASP A 126 -14.77 -18.98 46.73
C ASP A 126 -14.72 -19.68 48.09
N MET A 127 -14.50 -18.93 49.17
CA MET A 127 -14.43 -19.43 50.55
C MET A 127 -15.72 -19.17 51.34
N CYS A 128 -16.76 -18.59 50.71
CA CYS A 128 -18.05 -18.35 51.35
C CYS A 128 -18.79 -19.66 51.63
N ARG A 129 -19.48 -19.75 52.77
CA ARG A 129 -20.29 -20.92 53.13
C ARG A 129 -21.48 -21.14 52.18
N ASP A 130 -22.13 -20.05 51.77
CA ASP A 130 -23.26 -20.05 50.83
C ASP A 130 -22.99 -19.04 49.71
N PRO A 131 -22.62 -19.49 48.49
CA PRO A 131 -22.28 -18.61 47.39
C PRO A 131 -23.49 -17.78 46.89
N PHE A 132 -24.72 -18.28 47.02
CA PHE A 132 -25.90 -17.56 46.56
C PHE A 132 -26.31 -16.46 47.54
N ALA A 133 -26.21 -16.71 48.85
CA ALA A 133 -26.38 -15.66 49.85
C ALA A 133 -25.32 -14.57 49.69
N ALA A 134 -24.06 -14.95 49.48
CA ALA A 134 -22.97 -14.00 49.22
C ALA A 134 -23.19 -13.19 47.94
N LEU A 135 -23.72 -13.80 46.87
CA LEU A 135 -24.07 -13.11 45.63
C LEU A 135 -25.13 -12.03 45.86
N GLU A 136 -26.22 -12.36 46.57
CA GLU A 136 -27.28 -11.38 46.85
C GLU A 136 -26.78 -10.25 47.76
N THR A 137 -25.95 -10.56 48.78
CA THR A 137 -25.31 -9.51 49.59
C THR A 137 -24.40 -8.61 48.76
N ALA A 138 -23.64 -9.17 47.81
CA ALA A 138 -22.80 -8.39 46.89
C ALA A 138 -23.63 -7.45 46.00
N VAL A 139 -24.78 -7.94 45.49
CA VAL A 139 -25.74 -7.12 44.72
C VAL A 139 -26.31 -6.00 45.57
N GLU A 140 -26.73 -6.28 46.81
CA GLU A 140 -27.27 -5.27 47.74
C GLU A 140 -26.24 -4.16 48.08
N LEU A 141 -24.97 -4.52 48.17
CA LEU A 141 -23.88 -3.58 48.43
C LEU A 141 -23.49 -2.76 47.18
N GLY A 142 -24.00 -3.10 46.00
CA GLY A 142 -23.67 -2.43 44.73
C GLY A 142 -22.30 -2.81 44.18
N ILE A 143 -21.79 -4.01 44.49
CA ILE A 143 -20.53 -4.52 43.92
C ILE A 143 -20.71 -4.76 42.41
N ASP A 144 -19.74 -4.34 41.60
CA ASP A 144 -19.84 -4.48 40.14
C ASP A 144 -19.55 -5.90 39.65
N THR A 145 -18.55 -6.56 40.26
CA THR A 145 -18.00 -7.85 39.77
C THR A 145 -17.72 -8.82 40.91
N VAL A 146 -17.99 -10.11 40.71
CA VAL A 146 -17.54 -11.22 41.56
C VAL A 146 -16.51 -12.04 40.79
N LEU A 147 -15.31 -12.16 41.35
CA LEU A 147 -14.21 -12.99 40.84
C LEU A 147 -14.25 -14.36 41.54
N THR A 148 -14.45 -15.43 40.79
CA THR A 148 -14.70 -16.77 41.35
C THR A 148 -14.25 -17.89 40.43
N SER A 149 -13.80 -18.99 41.03
CA SER A 149 -13.57 -20.28 40.35
C SER A 149 -14.74 -21.25 40.47
N GLY A 150 -15.90 -20.78 40.95
CA GLY A 150 -17.02 -21.66 41.30
C GLY A 150 -16.75 -22.47 42.57
N GLN A 151 -16.04 -21.91 43.56
CA GLN A 151 -15.68 -22.58 44.82
C GLN A 151 -14.88 -23.89 44.63
N LYS A 152 -14.08 -23.97 43.56
CA LYS A 152 -13.20 -25.11 43.22
C LYS A 152 -11.75 -24.68 42.98
N ASN A 153 -10.85 -25.63 42.75
CA ASN A 153 -9.44 -25.32 42.50
C ASN A 153 -9.23 -24.63 41.14
N SER A 154 -10.07 -24.95 40.15
CA SER A 154 -10.08 -24.32 38.83
C SER A 154 -11.50 -23.95 38.39
N CYS A 155 -11.64 -22.99 37.48
CA CYS A 155 -12.91 -22.60 36.89
C CYS A 155 -13.56 -23.75 36.09
N MET A 156 -12.76 -24.66 35.56
CA MET A 156 -13.24 -25.86 34.86
C MET A 156 -13.95 -26.82 35.81
N GLU A 157 -13.38 -27.07 36.99
CA GLU A 157 -14.04 -27.88 38.03
C GLU A 157 -15.31 -27.20 38.58
N GLY A 158 -15.33 -25.88 38.59
CA GLY A 158 -16.45 -25.07 39.08
C GLY A 158 -17.50 -24.69 38.03
N GLU A 159 -17.44 -25.27 36.83
CA GLU A 159 -18.30 -24.93 35.68
C GLU A 159 -19.79 -24.86 36.05
N GLU A 160 -20.30 -25.88 36.76
CA GLU A 160 -21.71 -25.97 37.13
C GLU A 160 -22.16 -24.78 37.99
N LEU A 161 -21.39 -24.46 39.04
CA LEU A 161 -21.73 -23.33 39.92
C LEU A 161 -21.56 -22.00 39.19
N LEU A 162 -20.54 -21.85 38.33
CA LEU A 162 -20.36 -20.65 37.52
C LEU A 162 -21.58 -20.41 36.62
N ALA A 163 -22.10 -21.44 35.95
CA ALA A 163 -23.30 -21.34 35.12
C ALA A 163 -24.54 -20.94 35.95
N GLU A 164 -24.71 -21.49 37.15
CA GLU A 164 -25.80 -21.12 38.05
C GLU A 164 -25.69 -19.67 38.56
N LEU A 165 -24.47 -19.22 38.89
CA LEU A 165 -24.21 -17.84 39.30
C LEU A 165 -24.51 -16.85 38.18
N VAL A 166 -24.10 -17.14 36.94
CA VAL A 166 -24.46 -16.32 35.77
C VAL A 166 -25.98 -16.21 35.65
N LYS A 167 -26.69 -17.34 35.74
CA LYS A 167 -28.16 -17.36 35.63
C LYS A 167 -28.85 -16.59 36.76
N LYS A 168 -28.37 -16.69 38.01
CA LYS A 168 -28.94 -15.99 39.17
C LYS A 168 -28.54 -14.52 39.24
N SER A 169 -27.39 -14.15 38.68
CA SER A 169 -26.96 -12.75 38.62
C SER A 169 -27.96 -11.88 37.87
N ARG A 170 -28.58 -12.42 36.80
CA ARG A 170 -29.57 -11.72 35.94
C ARG A 170 -29.06 -10.35 35.49
N ASP A 171 -27.78 -10.28 35.12
CA ASP A 171 -27.08 -9.06 34.72
C ASP A 171 -27.01 -7.94 35.79
N ARG A 172 -27.43 -8.20 37.04
CA ARG A 172 -27.33 -7.24 38.16
C ARG A 172 -25.90 -7.06 38.64
N ILE A 173 -25.08 -8.09 38.48
CA ILE A 173 -23.67 -8.14 38.88
C ILE A 173 -22.90 -9.01 37.89
N CYS A 174 -21.65 -8.64 37.62
CA CYS A 174 -20.79 -9.37 36.71
C CYS A 174 -20.18 -10.61 37.39
N ILE A 175 -20.28 -11.78 36.76
CA ILE A 175 -19.49 -12.97 37.15
C ILE A 175 -18.23 -13.02 36.28
N LEU A 176 -17.06 -13.03 36.93
CA LEU A 176 -15.74 -13.07 36.31
C LEU A 176 -15.06 -14.40 36.68
N ALA A 177 -14.97 -15.31 35.71
CA ALA A 177 -14.42 -16.64 35.95
C ALA A 177 -12.89 -16.58 36.12
N ALA A 178 -12.38 -17.27 37.14
CA ALA A 178 -10.97 -17.25 37.53
C ALA A 178 -10.48 -18.61 38.02
N GLY A 179 -9.15 -18.77 38.12
CA GLY A 179 -8.52 -19.99 38.59
C GLY A 179 -8.27 -20.99 37.46
N GLY A 180 -7.03 -21.03 36.95
CA GLY A 180 -6.65 -21.94 35.87
C GLY A 180 -7.17 -21.55 34.47
N VAL A 181 -7.54 -20.28 34.27
CA VAL A 181 -8.02 -19.80 32.96
C VAL A 181 -6.89 -19.79 31.93
N ASP A 182 -7.10 -20.54 30.84
CA ASP A 182 -6.30 -20.57 29.62
C ASP A 182 -7.21 -20.56 28.37
N GLU A 183 -6.63 -20.74 27.17
CA GLU A 183 -7.38 -20.77 25.91
C GLU A 183 -8.50 -21.82 25.92
N ALA A 184 -8.23 -23.02 26.43
CA ALA A 184 -9.19 -24.12 26.46
C ALA A 184 -10.34 -23.82 27.42
N ALA A 185 -10.03 -23.31 28.62
CA ALA A 185 -11.04 -22.93 29.59
C ALA A 185 -11.95 -21.80 29.08
N VAL A 186 -11.39 -20.81 28.39
CA VAL A 186 -12.19 -19.73 27.77
C VAL A 186 -13.15 -20.30 26.73
N ALA A 187 -12.65 -21.11 25.79
CA ALA A 187 -13.47 -21.68 24.74
C ALA A 187 -14.62 -22.55 25.29
N GLU A 188 -14.33 -23.39 26.29
CA GLU A 188 -15.31 -24.32 26.84
C GLU A 188 -16.36 -23.62 27.73
N LEU A 189 -15.93 -22.76 28.65
CA LEU A 189 -16.85 -22.08 29.57
C LEU A 189 -17.70 -21.02 28.87
N SER A 190 -17.20 -20.37 27.82
CA SER A 190 -18.05 -19.49 27.00
C SER A 190 -19.13 -20.28 26.28
N ALA A 191 -18.81 -21.45 25.74
CA ALA A 191 -19.76 -22.27 25.00
C ALA A 191 -20.81 -22.94 25.92
N LYS A 192 -20.40 -23.49 27.07
CA LYS A 192 -21.27 -24.30 27.93
C LYS A 192 -21.91 -23.53 29.08
N ALA A 193 -21.15 -22.67 29.75
CA ALA A 193 -21.60 -21.95 30.93
C ALA A 193 -22.08 -20.52 30.64
N GLY A 194 -21.95 -20.06 29.38
CA GLY A 194 -22.34 -18.70 28.98
C GLY A 194 -21.48 -17.61 29.62
N ILE A 195 -20.27 -17.96 30.07
CA ILE A 195 -19.33 -17.03 30.68
C ILE A 195 -18.70 -16.18 29.58
N THR A 196 -18.82 -14.86 29.70
CA THR A 196 -18.26 -13.93 28.72
C THR A 196 -17.07 -13.14 29.28
N ARG A 197 -16.74 -13.31 30.56
CA ARG A 197 -15.72 -12.52 31.25
C ARG A 197 -14.78 -13.42 32.04
N PHE A 198 -13.48 -13.25 31.81
CA PHE A 198 -12.45 -14.13 32.33
C PHE A 198 -11.31 -13.35 32.97
N HIS A 199 -10.72 -13.93 34.00
CA HIS A 199 -9.54 -13.44 34.69
C HIS A 199 -8.43 -14.49 34.64
N MET A 200 -7.28 -14.11 34.08
CA MET A 200 -6.13 -15.01 33.91
C MET A 200 -4.82 -14.39 34.39
N SER A 201 -3.80 -15.22 34.63
CA SER A 201 -2.44 -14.75 34.91
C SER A 201 -1.54 -14.77 33.66
N GLY A 202 -1.75 -15.73 32.76
CA GLY A 202 -0.95 -15.90 31.54
C GLY A 202 0.54 -16.17 31.78
N LYS A 203 0.91 -16.59 32.99
CA LYS A 203 2.32 -16.64 33.41
C LYS A 203 3.11 -17.77 32.75
N VAL A 204 4.40 -17.51 32.56
CA VAL A 204 5.45 -18.47 32.22
C VAL A 204 6.63 -18.28 33.17
N ILE A 205 7.38 -19.36 33.39
CA ILE A 205 8.62 -19.31 34.17
C ILE A 205 9.75 -18.85 33.25
N ARG A 206 10.47 -17.81 33.68
CA ARG A 206 11.70 -17.32 33.06
C ARG A 206 12.86 -17.58 34.00
N ASN A 207 13.94 -18.15 33.48
CA ASN A 207 15.15 -18.35 34.26
C ASN A 207 15.85 -17.00 34.48
N SER A 208 16.37 -16.78 35.69
CA SER A 208 17.10 -15.58 36.07
C SER A 208 18.39 -15.41 35.25
N GLY A 209 18.74 -14.16 34.95
CA GLY A 209 20.01 -13.79 34.31
C GLY A 209 21.24 -13.94 35.21
N MET A 210 21.07 -14.38 36.47
CA MET A 210 22.16 -14.65 37.39
C MET A 210 23.07 -15.77 36.87
N LEU A 211 24.32 -15.41 36.59
CA LEU A 211 25.38 -16.34 36.16
C LEU A 211 25.95 -17.17 37.32
N TYR A 212 25.95 -16.61 38.53
CA TYR A 212 26.36 -17.30 39.76
C TYR A 212 25.12 -17.64 40.61
N ARG A 213 25.08 -18.86 41.15
CA ARG A 213 23.98 -19.38 41.95
C ARG A 213 24.50 -20.08 43.21
N THR A 214 23.75 -19.96 44.30
CA THR A 214 24.06 -20.61 45.58
C THR A 214 22.91 -21.56 45.92
N ASP A 215 23.17 -22.85 45.81
CA ASP A 215 22.17 -23.87 46.09
C ASP A 215 21.96 -24.05 47.60
N GLY A 216 20.72 -24.35 48.01
CA GLY A 216 20.35 -24.64 49.40
C GLY A 216 20.09 -23.42 50.29
N VAL A 217 20.19 -22.20 49.75
CA VAL A 217 19.75 -20.97 50.43
C VAL A 217 18.37 -20.59 49.92
N HIS A 218 17.41 -20.43 50.83
CA HIS A 218 16.04 -20.03 50.53
C HIS A 218 15.71 -18.72 51.23
N MET A 219 15.19 -17.75 50.48
CA MET A 219 14.71 -16.47 51.01
C MET A 219 13.26 -16.55 51.46
N GLY A 220 12.46 -17.40 50.79
CA GLY A 220 11.04 -17.59 51.04
C GLY A 220 10.69 -18.98 51.57
N LEU A 221 9.51 -19.47 51.18
CA LEU A 221 9.05 -20.81 51.53
C LEU A 221 9.96 -21.89 50.89
N PRO A 222 10.33 -22.95 51.63
CA PRO A 222 11.10 -24.07 51.06
C PRO A 222 10.40 -24.66 49.83
N GLY A 223 11.14 -24.83 48.74
CA GLY A 223 10.65 -25.42 47.48
C GLY A 223 10.33 -24.42 46.36
N LEU A 224 10.41 -23.12 46.60
CA LEU A 224 10.40 -22.10 45.54
C LEU A 224 11.84 -21.83 45.04
N SER A 225 12.00 -21.69 43.73
CA SER A 225 13.29 -21.36 43.12
C SER A 225 13.59 -19.87 43.29
N GLU A 226 14.79 -19.54 43.76
CA GLU A 226 15.31 -18.16 43.85
C GLU A 226 15.74 -17.60 42.48
N TYR A 227 15.75 -18.45 41.45
CA TYR A 227 16.25 -18.12 40.11
C TYR A 227 15.17 -18.25 39.03
N GLU A 228 13.90 -18.35 39.42
CA GLU A 228 12.77 -18.37 38.50
C GLU A 228 11.92 -17.12 38.69
N VAL A 229 11.66 -16.41 37.59
CA VAL A 229 10.81 -15.22 37.57
C VAL A 229 9.54 -15.56 36.80
N LEU A 230 8.39 -15.32 37.43
CA LEU A 230 7.10 -15.53 36.79
C LEU A 230 6.67 -14.26 36.07
N LEU A 231 6.56 -14.32 34.74
CA LEU A 231 6.15 -13.20 33.90
C LEU A 231 4.94 -13.58 33.05
N THR A 232 4.04 -12.63 32.84
CA THR A 232 2.93 -12.79 31.90
C THR A 232 3.48 -12.92 30.48
N ASP A 233 3.01 -13.92 29.73
CA ASP A 233 3.37 -14.15 28.34
C ASP A 233 2.28 -13.62 27.40
N ALA A 234 2.65 -12.69 26.53
CA ALA A 234 1.73 -12.05 25.59
C ALA A 234 1.04 -13.07 24.65
N ARG A 235 1.68 -14.19 24.32
CA ARG A 235 1.11 -15.22 23.44
C ARG A 235 0.00 -15.99 24.14
N LYS A 236 0.17 -16.30 25.43
CA LYS A 236 -0.90 -16.94 26.23
C LYS A 236 -2.11 -16.04 26.40
N VAL A 237 -1.88 -14.75 26.69
CA VAL A 237 -2.96 -13.75 26.76
C VAL A 237 -3.67 -13.62 25.42
N ARG A 238 -2.91 -13.55 24.32
CA ARG A 238 -3.44 -13.51 22.95
C ARG A 238 -4.29 -14.73 22.63
N ALA A 239 -3.82 -15.95 22.91
CA ALA A 239 -4.58 -17.17 22.68
C ALA A 239 -5.93 -17.16 23.43
N ALA A 240 -5.93 -16.76 24.71
CA ALA A 240 -7.16 -16.63 25.49
C ALA A 240 -8.09 -15.55 24.93
N LYS A 241 -7.56 -14.38 24.54
CA LYS A 241 -8.35 -13.31 23.91
C LYS A 241 -8.96 -13.78 22.58
N GLN A 242 -8.24 -14.57 21.81
CA GLN A 242 -8.72 -15.14 20.55
C GLN A 242 -9.81 -16.20 20.76
N ALA A 243 -9.67 -17.06 21.77
CA ALA A 243 -10.76 -17.96 22.16
C ALA A 243 -12.01 -17.18 22.57
N LEU A 244 -11.83 -16.09 23.33
CA LEU A 244 -12.93 -15.22 23.73
C LEU A 244 -13.59 -14.53 22.54
N MET A 245 -12.82 -14.05 21.57
CA MET A 245 -13.35 -13.43 20.34
C MET A 245 -14.03 -14.43 19.40
N ARG A 246 -13.57 -15.70 19.39
CA ARG A 246 -14.25 -16.79 18.65
C ARG A 246 -15.58 -17.18 19.31
N ALA A 247 -15.68 -17.01 20.63
CA ALA A 247 -16.90 -17.24 21.39
C ALA A 247 -17.82 -16.00 21.46
N GLU A 248 -17.28 -14.79 21.26
CA GLU A 248 -18.07 -13.62 20.91
C GLU A 248 -18.83 -13.93 19.63
N ASP A 249 -20.12 -13.60 19.56
CA ASP A 249 -20.90 -13.75 18.34
C ASP A 249 -20.24 -12.92 17.23
N PHE A 250 -19.30 -13.54 16.49
CA PHE A 250 -18.63 -12.96 15.34
C PHE A 250 -19.71 -12.71 14.30
N SER A 251 -20.24 -11.49 14.36
CA SER A 251 -21.48 -11.09 13.73
C SER A 251 -21.20 -9.97 12.76
N VAL A 252 -22.15 -9.77 11.84
CA VAL A 252 -22.11 -8.66 10.87
C VAL A 252 -21.89 -7.34 11.60
N SER A 253 -22.56 -7.13 12.74
CA SER A 253 -22.41 -5.91 13.54
C SER A 253 -21.01 -5.74 14.16
N ALA A 254 -20.35 -6.83 14.57
CA ALA A 254 -18.99 -6.75 15.10
C ALA A 254 -17.99 -6.36 14.01
N VAL A 255 -18.09 -6.98 12.83
CA VAL A 255 -17.24 -6.67 11.67
C VAL A 255 -17.50 -5.24 11.16
N MET A 256 -18.75 -4.80 11.11
CA MET A 256 -19.11 -3.43 10.73
C MET A 256 -18.51 -2.38 11.69
N ARG A 257 -18.52 -2.64 13.01
CA ARG A 257 -17.83 -1.74 13.97
C ARG A 257 -16.33 -1.64 13.71
N TYR A 258 -15.70 -2.76 13.35
CA TYR A 258 -14.29 -2.76 12.95
C TYR A 258 -14.08 -1.91 11.68
N TYR A 259 -14.93 -2.06 10.65
CA TYR A 259 -14.86 -1.24 9.45
C TYR A 259 -14.99 0.25 9.77
N TYR A 260 -15.99 0.68 10.54
CA TYR A 260 -16.15 2.11 10.86
C TYR A 260 -15.01 2.73 11.67
N ARG A 261 -14.23 1.92 12.41
CA ARG A 261 -13.03 2.38 13.13
C ARG A 261 -11.82 2.53 12.21
N ALA A 262 -11.76 1.72 11.14
CA ALA A 262 -10.62 1.63 10.20
C ALA A 262 -10.82 2.48 8.91
N MET A 263 -12.08 2.68 8.53
CA MET A 263 -12.51 3.17 7.22
C MET A 263 -12.09 4.63 6.97
N PRO A 264 -11.49 4.92 5.80
CA PRO A 264 -11.29 6.28 5.32
C PRO A 264 -12.61 7.06 5.22
N ALA A 265 -12.57 8.37 5.49
CA ALA A 265 -13.78 9.20 5.45
C ALA A 265 -14.40 9.25 4.04
N GLU A 266 -13.55 9.18 3.01
CA GLU A 266 -13.90 9.16 1.59
C GLU A 266 -14.76 7.93 1.25
N ASP A 267 -14.42 6.75 1.80
CA ASP A 267 -15.19 5.53 1.56
C ASP A 267 -16.59 5.65 2.14
N ARG A 268 -16.69 6.11 3.40
CA ARG A 268 -17.97 6.38 4.06
C ARG A 268 -18.82 7.39 3.28
N ALA A 269 -18.17 8.36 2.64
CA ALA A 269 -18.84 9.38 1.83
C ALA A 269 -19.27 8.85 0.45
N ASN A 270 -18.47 7.99 -0.19
CA ASN A 270 -18.67 7.60 -1.58
C ASN A 270 -19.62 6.40 -1.75
N TYR A 271 -19.60 5.43 -0.85
CA TYR A 271 -20.29 4.15 -1.03
C TYR A 271 -21.44 3.96 -0.04
N PRO A 272 -22.52 3.26 -0.46
CA PRO A 272 -23.64 2.96 0.43
C PRO A 272 -23.30 1.88 1.46
N GLU A 273 -23.99 1.89 2.60
CA GLU A 273 -23.79 0.93 3.70
C GLU A 273 -23.96 -0.53 3.28
N THR A 274 -24.81 -0.79 2.27
CA THR A 274 -25.05 -2.13 1.74
C THR A 274 -23.79 -2.82 1.21
N VAL A 275 -22.80 -2.05 0.74
CA VAL A 275 -21.50 -2.62 0.30
C VAL A 275 -20.76 -3.17 1.50
N TRP A 276 -20.63 -2.41 2.57
CA TRP A 276 -19.93 -2.82 3.80
C TRP A 276 -20.60 -4.03 4.45
N GLU A 277 -21.94 -4.02 4.46
CA GLU A 277 -22.74 -5.13 4.97
C GLU A 277 -22.47 -6.41 4.19
N ALA A 278 -22.35 -6.35 2.86
CA ALA A 278 -22.01 -7.51 2.04
C ALA A 278 -20.63 -8.09 2.38
N TYR A 279 -19.61 -7.25 2.51
CA TYR A 279 -18.28 -7.67 2.97
C TYR A 279 -18.33 -8.28 4.38
N ALA A 280 -19.06 -7.67 5.30
CA ALA A 280 -19.20 -8.16 6.68
C ALA A 280 -19.92 -9.51 6.74
N ARG A 281 -21.00 -9.69 5.97
CA ARG A 281 -21.71 -10.97 5.83
C ARG A 281 -20.80 -12.06 5.25
N HIS A 282 -20.01 -11.73 4.24
CA HIS A 282 -19.05 -12.67 3.67
C HIS A 282 -17.95 -13.05 4.67
N ALA A 283 -17.45 -12.11 5.46
CA ALA A 283 -16.47 -12.37 6.50
C ALA A 283 -17.02 -13.33 7.59
N VAL A 284 -18.27 -13.10 8.04
CA VAL A 284 -18.95 -14.01 8.99
C VAL A 284 -19.12 -15.40 8.38
N PHE A 285 -19.57 -15.48 7.12
CA PHE A 285 -19.67 -16.73 6.39
C PHE A 285 -18.31 -17.49 6.34
N LEU A 286 -17.21 -16.80 6.08
CA LEU A 286 -15.88 -17.43 6.05
C LEU A 286 -15.42 -17.91 7.43
N MET A 287 -15.76 -17.20 8.51
CA MET A 287 -15.47 -17.68 9.87
C MET A 287 -16.28 -18.94 10.22
N GLU A 288 -17.53 -19.02 9.78
CA GLU A 288 -18.42 -20.15 10.08
C GLU A 288 -18.14 -21.36 9.18
N GLN A 289 -17.88 -21.12 7.89
CA GLN A 289 -17.97 -22.12 6.83
C GLN A 289 -16.77 -22.10 5.87
N GLY A 290 -15.86 -21.13 5.98
CA GLY A 290 -14.72 -21.00 5.07
C GLY A 290 -13.79 -22.22 5.10
N PRO A 291 -13.17 -22.57 3.95
CA PRO A 291 -12.34 -23.78 3.81
C PRO A 291 -11.14 -23.78 4.78
N PHE A 292 -10.56 -22.61 5.04
CA PHE A 292 -9.34 -22.48 5.85
C PHE A 292 -9.58 -21.90 7.25
N ARG A 293 -10.83 -21.85 7.72
CA ARG A 293 -11.22 -21.15 8.97
C ARG A 293 -10.46 -21.60 10.22
N LYS A 294 -9.91 -22.82 10.22
CA LYS A 294 -9.16 -23.40 11.36
C LYS A 294 -7.66 -23.09 11.30
N GLU A 295 -7.15 -22.70 10.15
CA GLU A 295 -5.71 -22.47 9.91
C GLU A 295 -5.33 -21.00 10.07
N VAL A 296 -6.28 -20.08 9.87
CA VAL A 296 -6.04 -18.64 9.90
C VAL A 296 -5.98 -18.11 11.33
N PRO A 297 -4.87 -17.46 11.74
CA PRO A 297 -4.78 -16.78 13.02
C PRO A 297 -5.80 -15.63 13.11
N ALA A 298 -6.45 -15.49 14.26
CA ALA A 298 -7.52 -14.50 14.43
C ALA A 298 -7.02 -13.06 14.26
N GLU A 299 -5.76 -12.77 14.59
CA GLU A 299 -5.12 -11.47 14.36
C GLU A 299 -4.96 -11.12 12.88
N LEU A 300 -4.93 -12.12 11.99
CA LEU A 300 -4.84 -11.91 10.55
C LEU A 300 -6.22 -11.82 9.90
N PHE A 301 -7.26 -12.39 10.51
CA PHE A 301 -8.57 -12.49 9.90
C PHE A 301 -9.20 -11.12 9.62
N LEU A 302 -9.35 -10.26 10.63
CA LEU A 302 -9.94 -8.93 10.44
C LEU A 302 -9.14 -8.04 9.45
N PRO A 303 -7.81 -7.86 9.59
CA PRO A 303 -7.05 -6.97 8.71
C PRO A 303 -6.76 -7.52 7.31
N TYR A 304 -6.57 -8.84 7.17
CA TYR A 304 -6.06 -9.44 5.94
C TYR A 304 -7.02 -10.40 5.26
N VAL A 305 -8.21 -10.66 5.82
CA VAL A 305 -9.29 -11.43 5.18
C VAL A 305 -10.56 -10.59 5.09
N ALA A 306 -11.09 -10.14 6.22
CA ALA A 306 -12.38 -9.44 6.29
C ALA A 306 -12.30 -8.03 5.70
N TYR A 307 -11.26 -7.26 6.03
CA TYR A 307 -11.17 -5.87 5.61
C TYR A 307 -11.26 -5.71 4.09
N TYR A 308 -12.18 -4.85 3.66
CA TYR A 308 -12.62 -4.76 2.28
C TYR A 308 -11.55 -4.18 1.36
N ARG A 309 -10.77 -3.20 1.83
CA ARG A 309 -9.81 -2.43 1.04
C ARG A 309 -8.42 -3.08 1.00
N ILE A 310 -7.76 -2.95 -0.15
CA ILE A 310 -6.39 -3.41 -0.40
C ILE A 310 -5.50 -2.22 -0.81
N ASN A 311 -6.02 -1.33 -1.66
CA ASN A 311 -5.35 -0.13 -2.16
C ASN A 311 -6.38 1.00 -2.38
N GLU A 312 -6.33 1.70 -3.52
CA GLU A 312 -7.14 2.86 -3.91
C GLU A 312 -8.28 2.45 -4.86
N GLU A 313 -8.52 1.15 -5.01
CA GLU A 313 -9.54 0.62 -5.92
C GLU A 313 -10.95 1.14 -5.59
N GLU A 314 -11.80 1.19 -6.62
CA GLU A 314 -13.24 1.31 -6.44
C GLU A 314 -13.76 0.09 -5.66
N ILE A 315 -14.57 0.35 -4.64
CA ILE A 315 -15.16 -0.72 -3.83
C ILE A 315 -16.49 -1.15 -4.41
N GLU A 316 -16.56 -2.42 -4.81
CA GLU A 316 -17.77 -3.11 -5.22
C GLU A 316 -17.95 -4.39 -4.38
N ASP A 317 -19.18 -4.87 -4.24
CA ASP A 317 -19.47 -6.18 -3.65
C ASP A 317 -18.97 -7.30 -4.60
N CYS A 318 -17.84 -7.91 -4.28
CA CYS A 318 -17.15 -8.87 -5.15
C CYS A 318 -16.80 -10.19 -4.48
N ARG A 319 -16.82 -10.28 -3.14
CA ARG A 319 -16.25 -11.42 -2.40
C ARG A 319 -17.00 -12.72 -2.67
N ARG A 320 -18.33 -12.67 -2.59
CA ARG A 320 -19.17 -13.84 -2.87
C ARG A 320 -19.01 -14.32 -4.30
N PHE A 321 -18.98 -13.39 -5.26
CA PHE A 321 -18.76 -13.71 -6.67
C PHE A 321 -17.46 -14.49 -6.87
N PHE A 322 -16.34 -14.00 -6.34
CA PHE A 322 -15.06 -14.68 -6.48
C PHE A 322 -14.99 -16.01 -5.73
N TYR A 323 -15.58 -16.09 -4.54
CA TYR A 323 -15.72 -17.37 -3.82
C TYR A 323 -16.37 -18.43 -4.73
N GLU A 324 -17.50 -18.09 -5.37
CA GLU A 324 -18.22 -18.98 -6.28
C GLU A 324 -17.40 -19.35 -7.53
N GLN A 325 -16.48 -18.49 -7.99
CA GLN A 325 -15.61 -18.79 -9.14
C GLN A 325 -14.53 -19.84 -8.84
N VAL A 326 -13.98 -19.85 -7.63
CA VAL A 326 -12.76 -20.65 -7.33
C VAL A 326 -12.97 -21.79 -6.34
N ILE A 327 -14.06 -21.81 -5.57
CA ILE A 327 -14.24 -22.80 -4.48
C ILE A 327 -14.18 -24.26 -4.95
N GLU A 328 -14.75 -24.57 -6.12
CA GLU A 328 -14.70 -25.93 -6.68
C GLU A 328 -13.27 -26.34 -7.08
N ARG A 329 -12.45 -25.40 -7.55
CA ARG A 329 -11.06 -25.66 -7.97
C ARG A 329 -10.15 -25.99 -6.78
N ILE A 330 -10.39 -25.35 -5.64
CA ILE A 330 -9.56 -25.52 -4.45
C ILE A 330 -10.09 -26.59 -3.48
N ARG A 331 -11.17 -27.29 -3.83
CA ARG A 331 -11.79 -28.28 -2.96
C ARG A 331 -10.78 -29.40 -2.64
N GLY A 332 -10.46 -29.56 -1.36
CA GLY A 332 -9.56 -30.61 -0.87
C GLY A 332 -8.08 -30.29 -1.01
N LEU A 333 -7.72 -29.10 -1.50
CA LEU A 333 -6.35 -28.60 -1.47
C LEU A 333 -6.01 -28.03 -0.09
N ASP A 334 -4.74 -28.14 0.30
CA ASP A 334 -4.23 -27.34 1.41
C ASP A 334 -4.10 -25.85 1.02
N MET A 335 -3.83 -24.99 2.00
CA MET A 335 -3.77 -23.55 1.77
C MET A 335 -2.70 -23.14 0.76
N GLU A 336 -1.52 -23.77 0.76
CA GLU A 336 -0.43 -23.47 -0.18
C GLU A 336 -0.81 -23.85 -1.61
N GLN A 337 -1.34 -25.06 -1.81
CA GLN A 337 -1.85 -25.53 -3.10
C GLN A 337 -3.01 -24.66 -3.61
N ALA A 338 -3.90 -24.23 -2.72
CA ALA A 338 -5.00 -23.34 -3.06
C ALA A 338 -4.51 -21.95 -3.51
N ILE A 339 -3.47 -21.39 -2.87
CA ILE A 339 -2.86 -20.12 -3.31
C ILE A 339 -2.34 -20.24 -4.75
N LEU A 340 -1.59 -21.31 -5.04
CA LEU A 340 -1.01 -21.55 -6.36
C LEU A 340 -2.10 -21.76 -7.44
N GLU A 341 -3.11 -22.58 -7.15
CA GLU A 341 -4.23 -22.85 -8.07
C GLU A 341 -5.08 -21.58 -8.32
N ILE A 342 -5.30 -20.75 -7.30
CA ILE A 342 -6.01 -19.47 -7.45
C ILE A 342 -5.22 -18.51 -8.34
N ASN A 343 -3.91 -18.39 -8.16
CA ASN A 343 -3.09 -17.51 -9.00
C ASN A 343 -3.04 -18.01 -10.45
N LEU A 344 -2.95 -19.33 -10.64
CA LEU A 344 -3.06 -19.96 -11.95
C LEU A 344 -4.39 -19.61 -12.62
N TRP A 345 -5.52 -19.74 -11.92
CA TRP A 345 -6.83 -19.31 -12.42
C TRP A 345 -6.86 -17.82 -12.76
N CYS A 346 -6.31 -16.96 -11.90
CA CYS A 346 -6.24 -15.51 -12.15
C CYS A 346 -5.51 -15.18 -13.46
N SER A 347 -4.44 -15.92 -13.80
CA SER A 347 -3.70 -15.76 -15.06
C SER A 347 -4.54 -16.06 -16.32
N GLY A 348 -5.57 -16.90 -16.20
CA GLY A 348 -6.55 -17.13 -17.25
C GLY A 348 -7.64 -16.06 -17.32
N GLN A 349 -7.76 -15.21 -16.31
CA GLN A 349 -8.80 -14.18 -16.23
C GLN A 349 -8.32 -12.79 -16.65
N ALA A 350 -7.08 -12.43 -16.32
CA ALA A 350 -6.50 -11.13 -16.60
C ALA A 350 -5.00 -11.20 -16.92
N SER A 351 -4.52 -10.21 -17.66
CA SER A 351 -3.10 -10.04 -18.00
C SER A 351 -2.70 -8.56 -18.01
N TYR A 352 -1.40 -8.32 -17.93
CA TYR A 352 -0.83 -6.98 -17.78
C TYR A 352 -1.13 -6.07 -18.98
N ARG A 353 -1.54 -4.83 -18.69
CA ARG A 353 -1.59 -3.73 -19.67
C ARG A 353 -1.35 -2.39 -19.01
N ALA A 354 -0.34 -1.67 -19.49
CA ALA A 354 -0.11 -0.27 -19.12
C ALA A 354 -1.35 0.60 -19.43
N SER A 355 -1.69 1.49 -18.50
CA SER A 355 -2.82 2.42 -18.60
C SER A 355 -2.63 3.59 -17.64
N ASP A 356 -3.59 4.51 -17.58
CA ASP A 356 -3.59 5.62 -16.62
C ASP A 356 -3.48 5.16 -15.15
N THR A 357 -3.29 6.11 -14.24
CA THR A 357 -3.02 5.87 -12.82
C THR A 357 -4.24 5.40 -12.01
N ARG A 358 -5.47 5.52 -12.52
CA ARG A 358 -6.71 5.12 -11.80
C ARG A 358 -6.68 3.63 -11.48
N THR A 359 -6.93 3.24 -10.23
CA THR A 359 -6.93 1.83 -9.85
C THR A 359 -8.30 1.19 -10.13
N ALA A 360 -8.36 0.26 -11.09
CA ALA A 360 -9.58 -0.50 -11.41
C ALA A 360 -10.01 -1.43 -10.25
N SER A 361 -11.32 -1.66 -10.11
CA SER A 361 -11.84 -2.63 -9.13
C SER A 361 -11.46 -4.07 -9.51
N PRO A 362 -11.44 -5.02 -8.56
CA PRO A 362 -11.27 -6.45 -8.87
C PRO A 362 -12.23 -6.98 -9.93
N LEU A 363 -13.50 -6.52 -9.90
CA LEU A 363 -14.50 -6.91 -10.89
C LEU A 363 -14.23 -6.28 -12.26
N ALA A 364 -13.75 -5.04 -12.30
CA ALA A 364 -13.35 -4.38 -13.56
C ALA A 364 -12.15 -5.09 -14.20
N VAL A 365 -11.15 -5.51 -13.42
CA VAL A 365 -10.03 -6.34 -13.90
C VAL A 365 -10.54 -7.67 -14.44
N TYR A 366 -11.38 -8.38 -13.69
CA TYR A 366 -11.98 -9.64 -14.14
C TYR A 366 -12.80 -9.50 -15.43
N ARG A 367 -13.65 -8.47 -15.54
CA ARG A 367 -14.52 -8.24 -16.70
C ARG A 367 -13.74 -7.80 -17.93
N SER A 368 -12.78 -6.89 -17.78
CA SER A 368 -11.97 -6.40 -18.89
C SER A 368 -10.92 -7.41 -19.33
N GLY A 369 -10.46 -8.25 -18.41
CA GLY A 369 -9.33 -9.17 -18.59
C GLY A 369 -7.98 -8.47 -18.67
N LEU A 370 -7.89 -7.22 -18.21
CA LEU A 370 -6.69 -6.39 -18.30
C LEU A 370 -6.51 -5.62 -16.98
N GLY A 371 -5.26 -5.51 -16.53
CA GLY A 371 -4.91 -4.70 -15.37
C GLY A 371 -3.43 -4.30 -15.39
N ARG A 372 -3.07 -3.24 -14.67
CA ARG A 372 -1.65 -2.97 -14.33
C ARG A 372 -1.23 -3.86 -13.15
N CYS A 373 0.06 -3.97 -12.87
CA CYS A 373 0.59 -4.76 -11.75
C CYS A 373 -0.13 -4.44 -10.41
N GLY A 374 -0.40 -3.17 -10.12
CA GLY A 374 -1.16 -2.74 -8.93
C GLY A 374 -2.65 -3.11 -8.94
N GLU A 375 -3.25 -3.34 -10.10
CA GLU A 375 -4.65 -3.77 -10.25
C GLU A 375 -4.75 -5.30 -10.24
N GLU A 376 -3.79 -5.99 -10.86
CA GLU A 376 -3.66 -7.46 -10.85
C GLU A 376 -3.43 -7.97 -9.43
N SER A 377 -2.58 -7.31 -8.64
CA SER A 377 -2.34 -7.70 -7.25
C SER A 377 -3.50 -7.36 -6.32
N VAL A 378 -4.25 -6.28 -6.56
CA VAL A 378 -5.56 -6.04 -5.89
C VAL A 378 -6.57 -7.14 -6.26
N PHE A 379 -6.61 -7.56 -7.52
CA PHE A 379 -7.49 -8.63 -8.00
C PHE A 379 -7.14 -9.97 -7.34
N LEU A 380 -5.88 -10.42 -7.41
CA LEU A 380 -5.45 -11.68 -6.80
C LEU A 380 -5.67 -11.68 -5.27
N ALA A 381 -5.23 -10.62 -4.57
CA ALA A 381 -5.49 -10.51 -3.12
C ALA A 381 -6.99 -10.51 -2.82
N SER A 382 -7.82 -9.97 -3.72
CA SER A 382 -9.27 -10.04 -3.57
C SER A 382 -9.82 -11.46 -3.70
N VAL A 383 -9.32 -12.24 -4.64
CA VAL A 383 -9.76 -13.63 -4.84
C VAL A 383 -9.32 -14.51 -3.67
N LEU A 384 -8.07 -14.40 -3.22
CA LEU A 384 -7.54 -15.14 -2.06
C LEU A 384 -8.34 -14.88 -0.78
N ARG A 385 -8.57 -13.61 -0.45
CA ARG A 385 -9.37 -13.20 0.71
C ARG A 385 -10.83 -13.66 0.61
N SER A 386 -11.36 -13.82 -0.61
CA SER A 386 -12.74 -14.30 -0.82
C SER A 386 -12.94 -15.75 -0.37
N VAL A 387 -11.89 -16.56 -0.29
CA VAL A 387 -11.93 -17.94 0.23
C VAL A 387 -11.35 -18.07 1.64
N GLY A 388 -11.04 -16.95 2.30
CA GLY A 388 -10.53 -16.94 3.67
C GLY A 388 -9.01 -16.98 3.80
N ILE A 389 -8.25 -16.85 2.72
CA ILE A 389 -6.77 -16.82 2.78
C ILE A 389 -6.31 -15.39 3.11
N PRO A 390 -5.51 -15.18 4.18
CA PRO A 390 -4.95 -13.86 4.47
C PRO A 390 -3.99 -13.45 3.36
N ALA A 391 -4.27 -12.33 2.71
CA ALA A 391 -3.45 -11.82 1.61
C ALA A 391 -3.27 -10.30 1.72
N ARG A 392 -2.16 -9.79 1.25
CA ARG A 392 -1.88 -8.35 1.17
C ARG A 392 -1.10 -8.01 -0.09
N GLN A 393 -1.29 -6.79 -0.55
CA GLN A 393 -0.51 -6.26 -1.65
C GLN A 393 0.78 -5.65 -1.12
N VAL A 394 1.88 -5.96 -1.80
CA VAL A 394 3.22 -5.46 -1.49
C VAL A 394 3.70 -4.64 -2.68
N TYR A 395 4.43 -3.58 -2.39
CA TYR A 395 4.88 -2.60 -3.37
C TYR A 395 6.34 -2.26 -3.21
N VAL A 396 6.99 -2.08 -4.35
CA VAL A 396 8.15 -1.20 -4.46
C VAL A 396 7.65 0.10 -5.07
N PRO A 397 7.66 1.22 -4.32
CA PRO A 397 7.12 2.49 -4.81
C PRO A 397 7.88 3.01 -6.03
N ARG A 398 9.21 2.80 -6.06
CA ARG A 398 10.12 3.11 -7.17
C ARG A 398 11.35 2.20 -7.11
N TRP A 399 11.81 1.73 -8.26
CA TRP A 399 13.13 1.11 -8.36
C TRP A 399 14.21 2.20 -8.37
N SER A 400 15.29 2.04 -7.63
CA SER A 400 16.45 2.97 -7.76
C SER A 400 17.23 2.72 -9.05
N HIS A 401 17.14 1.51 -9.59
CA HIS A 401 17.97 1.01 -10.68
C HIS A 401 17.29 1.02 -12.06
N CYS A 402 15.99 1.33 -12.14
CA CYS A 402 15.26 1.53 -13.40
C CYS A 402 14.05 2.45 -13.19
N ASP A 403 13.56 3.06 -14.27
CA ASP A 403 12.45 4.03 -14.23
C ASP A 403 11.09 3.33 -14.22
N ASP A 404 10.83 2.56 -13.16
CA ASP A 404 9.59 1.79 -13.02
C ASP A 404 9.23 1.58 -11.53
N ASN A 405 8.07 0.96 -11.29
CA ASN A 405 7.65 0.45 -9.99
C ASN A 405 7.09 -0.97 -10.16
N HIS A 406 6.76 -1.62 -9.05
CA HIS A 406 6.06 -2.91 -9.15
C HIS A 406 5.23 -3.22 -7.91
N ALA A 407 4.21 -4.04 -8.12
CA ALA A 407 3.29 -4.49 -7.09
C ALA A 407 3.02 -5.98 -7.26
N TRP A 408 3.00 -6.70 -6.15
CA TRP A 408 2.75 -8.14 -6.10
C TRP A 408 1.96 -8.51 -4.84
N VAL A 409 1.76 -9.80 -4.58
CA VAL A 409 0.97 -10.28 -3.45
C VAL A 409 1.85 -11.04 -2.47
N GLU A 410 1.57 -10.87 -1.18
CA GLU A 410 1.94 -11.82 -0.15
C GLU A 410 0.68 -12.53 0.37
N ALA A 411 0.75 -13.85 0.50
CA ALA A 411 -0.29 -14.68 1.11
C ALA A 411 0.28 -15.40 2.33
N TRP A 412 -0.51 -15.53 3.39
CA TRP A 412 -0.11 -16.26 4.59
C TRP A 412 -0.54 -17.72 4.49
N CYS A 413 0.40 -18.63 4.70
CA CYS A 413 0.13 -20.06 4.88
C CYS A 413 1.26 -20.70 5.72
N GLY A 414 0.96 -21.82 6.40
CA GLY A 414 1.98 -22.57 7.13
C GLY A 414 2.72 -21.78 8.21
N GLY A 415 2.11 -20.75 8.81
CA GLY A 415 2.73 -19.96 9.87
C GLY A 415 3.54 -18.74 9.40
N LYS A 416 3.69 -18.50 8.09
CA LYS A 416 4.51 -17.41 7.55
C LYS A 416 3.88 -16.76 6.31
N TRP A 417 4.36 -15.57 5.99
CA TRP A 417 4.01 -14.87 4.75
C TRP A 417 4.90 -15.36 3.62
N HIS A 418 4.30 -15.59 2.46
CA HIS A 418 4.93 -15.99 1.23
C HIS A 418 4.61 -15.02 0.11
N TYR A 419 5.57 -14.70 -0.76
CA TYR A 419 5.33 -13.81 -1.90
C TYR A 419 5.08 -14.57 -3.21
N LEU A 420 4.34 -13.93 -4.11
CA LEU A 420 4.01 -14.44 -5.44
C LEU A 420 3.67 -13.31 -6.41
N GLY A 421 3.92 -13.52 -7.71
CA GLY A 421 3.44 -12.65 -8.79
C GLY A 421 1.91 -12.64 -8.87
N ALA A 422 1.34 -11.55 -9.40
CA ALA A 422 -0.11 -11.40 -9.51
C ALA A 422 -0.57 -11.64 -10.94
N CYS A 423 -1.38 -12.68 -11.17
CA CYS A 423 -1.70 -13.18 -12.52
C CYS A 423 -0.48 -13.73 -13.29
N GLU A 424 0.66 -13.86 -12.61
CA GLU A 424 1.94 -14.34 -13.13
C GLU A 424 2.37 -15.56 -12.29
N PRO A 425 1.70 -16.71 -12.49
CA PRO A 425 1.81 -17.83 -11.57
C PRO A 425 3.13 -18.58 -11.76
N GLU A 426 3.74 -18.94 -10.63
CA GLU A 426 4.89 -19.84 -10.54
C GLU A 426 4.43 -21.17 -9.94
N PRO A 427 5.14 -22.29 -10.19
CA PRO A 427 4.75 -23.61 -9.65
C PRO A 427 5.00 -23.75 -8.14
N VAL A 428 5.64 -22.76 -7.51
CA VAL A 428 6.00 -22.72 -6.09
C VAL A 428 5.87 -21.29 -5.56
N LEU A 429 5.64 -21.15 -4.24
CA LEU A 429 5.64 -19.87 -3.54
C LEU A 429 7.07 -19.32 -3.37
N ASP A 430 7.18 -18.05 -2.97
CA ASP A 430 8.44 -17.31 -2.80
C ASP A 430 9.28 -17.30 -4.09
N ARG A 431 8.57 -17.21 -5.22
CA ARG A 431 9.15 -17.08 -6.55
C ARG A 431 8.34 -16.09 -7.37
N GLY A 432 9.07 -15.30 -8.15
CA GLY A 432 8.53 -14.38 -9.13
C GLY A 432 9.65 -13.81 -9.97
N TRP A 433 9.35 -13.45 -11.22
CA TRP A 433 10.33 -12.88 -12.16
C TRP A 433 11.02 -11.62 -11.60
N PHE A 434 10.35 -10.89 -10.68
CA PHE A 434 10.85 -9.66 -10.09
C PHE A 434 11.84 -9.88 -8.93
N SER A 435 12.09 -11.12 -8.50
CA SER A 435 12.88 -11.40 -7.29
C SER A 435 14.27 -10.76 -7.33
N SER A 436 14.94 -10.80 -8.49
CA SER A 436 16.25 -10.17 -8.69
C SER A 436 16.17 -8.64 -8.55
N ALA A 437 15.16 -8.00 -9.15
CA ALA A 437 14.94 -6.56 -9.02
C ALA A 437 14.57 -6.17 -7.58
N ALA A 438 13.70 -6.94 -6.92
CA ALA A 438 13.31 -6.76 -5.52
C ALA A 438 14.50 -6.79 -4.57
N SER A 439 15.51 -7.63 -4.84
CA SER A 439 16.75 -7.70 -4.05
C SER A 439 17.59 -6.41 -4.08
N ARG A 440 17.30 -5.51 -5.02
CA ARG A 440 17.97 -4.21 -5.24
C ARG A 440 17.07 -3.03 -4.86
N ALA A 441 15.95 -3.27 -4.18
CA ALA A 441 15.05 -2.20 -3.77
C ALA A 441 15.69 -1.34 -2.65
N MET A 442 15.40 -0.04 -2.67
CA MET A 442 15.68 0.84 -1.52
C MET A 442 14.57 0.78 -0.47
N MET A 443 13.35 0.43 -0.88
CA MET A 443 12.17 0.32 -0.03
C MET A 443 11.18 -0.68 -0.64
N VAL A 444 10.61 -1.53 0.20
CA VAL A 444 9.45 -2.38 -0.12
C VAL A 444 8.47 -2.20 1.04
N HIS A 445 7.20 -1.95 0.75
CA HIS A 445 6.20 -1.77 1.81
C HIS A 445 4.83 -2.32 1.43
N TYR A 446 3.95 -2.44 2.42
CA TYR A 446 2.51 -2.67 2.22
C TYR A 446 1.69 -1.66 3.01
N ARG A 447 0.43 -1.47 2.62
CA ARG A 447 -0.53 -0.59 3.32
C ARG A 447 -1.19 -1.32 4.50
N TRP A 448 -1.18 -0.68 5.67
CA TRP A 448 -1.87 -1.13 6.87
C TRP A 448 -3.04 -0.22 7.20
N PHE A 449 -4.24 -0.78 7.09
CA PHE A 449 -5.50 -0.06 7.28
C PHE A 449 -6.15 -0.30 8.64
N SER A 450 -5.73 -1.32 9.39
CA SER A 450 -6.33 -1.62 10.69
C SER A 450 -6.08 -0.46 11.66
N PRO A 451 -7.02 -0.16 12.58
CA PRO A 451 -6.81 0.82 13.63
C PRO A 451 -5.82 0.36 14.69
N ASP A 452 -5.60 -0.95 14.81
CA ASP A 452 -4.66 -1.52 15.77
C ASP A 452 -3.22 -1.29 15.30
N PRO A 453 -2.23 -1.19 16.21
CA PRO A 453 -0.84 -1.00 15.81
C PRO A 453 -0.35 -2.17 14.94
N PRO A 454 0.37 -1.89 13.84
CA PRO A 454 0.94 -2.94 12.99
C PRO A 454 2.12 -3.63 13.69
N ASP A 455 2.31 -4.91 13.41
CA ASP A 455 3.56 -5.60 13.69
C ASP A 455 4.57 -5.25 12.58
N GLY A 456 5.36 -4.19 12.77
CA GLY A 456 6.42 -3.79 11.84
C GLY A 456 6.86 -2.33 11.95
N GLU A 457 8.00 -2.00 11.34
CA GLU A 457 8.48 -0.63 11.24
C GLU A 457 7.59 0.17 10.27
N VAL A 458 7.04 1.29 10.73
CA VAL A 458 6.26 2.21 9.88
C VAL A 458 7.24 3.07 9.10
N CYS A 459 7.29 2.93 7.78
CA CYS A 459 8.17 3.73 6.93
C CYS A 459 7.55 5.07 6.49
N LYS A 460 6.21 5.17 6.48
CA LYS A 460 5.48 6.39 6.14
C LYS A 460 4.07 6.32 6.70
N THR A 461 3.47 7.47 7.01
CA THR A 461 2.05 7.57 7.35
C THR A 461 1.38 8.52 6.36
N GLU A 462 0.28 8.07 5.75
CA GLU A 462 -0.52 8.82 4.79
C GLU A 462 -1.95 8.90 5.32
N GLY A 463 -2.29 10.03 5.94
CA GLY A 463 -3.49 10.22 6.75
C GLY A 463 -3.73 9.07 7.72
N SER A 464 -4.80 8.28 7.53
CA SER A 464 -5.14 7.16 8.43
C SER A 464 -4.44 5.84 8.09
N VAL A 465 -3.69 5.78 7.00
CA VAL A 465 -3.00 4.57 6.51
C VAL A 465 -1.52 4.61 6.86
N ARG A 466 -1.00 3.50 7.38
CA ARG A 466 0.42 3.33 7.69
C ARG A 466 1.07 2.45 6.64
N LEU A 467 2.21 2.87 6.10
CA LEU A 467 3.03 2.03 5.22
C LEU A 467 4.05 1.29 6.07
N ILE A 468 4.04 -0.05 5.97
CA ILE A 468 4.88 -0.91 6.80
C ILE A 468 6.06 -1.39 5.98
N ASN A 469 7.27 -1.16 6.49
CA ASN A 469 8.50 -1.58 5.85
C ASN A 469 8.58 -3.12 5.80
N ARG A 470 8.70 -3.64 4.58
CA ARG A 470 8.86 -5.06 4.29
C ARG A 470 10.16 -5.36 3.54
N LEU A 471 11.02 -4.36 3.34
CA LEU A 471 12.30 -4.51 2.64
C LEU A 471 13.16 -5.68 3.14
N PRO A 472 13.31 -5.95 4.45
CA PRO A 472 14.19 -7.03 4.92
C PRO A 472 13.77 -8.44 4.47
N HIS A 473 12.56 -8.60 3.93
CA HIS A 473 12.12 -9.87 3.35
C HIS A 473 12.67 -10.10 1.93
N TYR A 474 13.04 -9.03 1.22
CA TYR A 474 13.40 -9.07 -0.20
C TYR A 474 14.86 -8.69 -0.45
N ALA A 475 15.43 -7.78 0.35
CA ALA A 475 16.75 -7.22 0.11
C ALA A 475 17.56 -7.03 1.40
N SER A 476 18.87 -6.85 1.26
CA SER A 476 19.73 -6.42 2.38
C SER A 476 19.33 -5.01 2.81
N ALA A 477 18.88 -4.89 4.06
CA ALA A 477 18.52 -3.62 4.67
C ALA A 477 19.57 -3.20 5.71
N VAL A 478 19.83 -1.89 5.77
CA VAL A 478 20.65 -1.24 6.80
C VAL A 478 19.87 -0.09 7.42
N GLU A 479 20.15 0.21 8.68
CA GLU A 479 19.51 1.34 9.36
C GLU A 479 20.28 2.63 9.05
N ALA A 480 19.63 3.57 8.36
CA ALA A 480 20.12 4.92 8.16
C ALA A 480 19.83 5.75 9.42
N VAL A 481 20.83 6.49 9.90
CA VAL A 481 20.76 7.35 11.08
C VAL A 481 21.07 8.79 10.64
N VAL A 482 20.06 9.66 10.73
CA VAL A 482 20.16 11.05 10.28
C VAL A 482 20.06 11.96 11.50
N GLN A 483 21.13 12.68 11.80
CA GLN A 483 21.18 13.73 12.81
C GLN A 483 20.80 15.07 12.17
N VAL A 484 19.72 15.69 12.64
CA VAL A 484 19.29 17.02 12.19
C VAL A 484 19.62 18.05 13.27
N MET A 485 20.26 19.14 12.86
CA MET A 485 20.69 20.22 13.74
C MET A 485 20.08 21.55 13.29
N ASP A 486 19.67 22.37 14.25
CA ASP A 486 19.31 23.78 14.10
C ASP A 486 20.39 24.64 14.78
N GLY A 487 21.34 25.13 13.97
CA GLY A 487 22.61 25.65 14.47
C GLY A 487 23.39 24.55 15.20
N ASP A 488 23.69 24.77 16.48
CA ASP A 488 24.38 23.78 17.35
C ASP A 488 23.42 22.99 18.25
N ARG A 489 22.11 23.13 18.07
CA ARG A 489 21.09 22.42 18.85
C ARG A 489 20.44 21.30 18.02
N PRO A 490 20.06 20.18 18.63
CA PRO A 490 19.27 19.17 17.95
C PRO A 490 17.91 19.71 17.47
N ALA A 491 17.53 19.37 16.25
CA ALA A 491 16.27 19.79 15.64
C ALA A 491 15.15 18.76 15.90
N ALA A 492 14.69 18.68 17.16
CA ALA A 492 13.62 17.77 17.54
C ALA A 492 12.33 18.05 16.75
N GLY A 493 11.65 16.99 16.30
CA GLY A 493 10.43 17.10 15.49
C GLY A 493 10.64 17.44 14.01
N ALA A 494 11.89 17.66 13.55
CA ALA A 494 12.18 17.84 12.14
C ALA A 494 11.69 16.64 11.32
N LYS A 495 11.01 16.90 10.20
CA LYS A 495 10.55 15.87 9.27
C LYS A 495 11.71 15.50 8.35
N VAL A 496 12.14 14.25 8.40
CA VAL A 496 13.19 13.70 7.54
C VAL A 496 12.55 12.82 6.47
N LEU A 497 12.84 13.13 5.21
CA LEU A 497 12.35 12.44 4.02
C LEU A 497 13.50 11.66 3.40
N PHE A 498 13.27 10.38 3.13
CA PHE A 498 14.20 9.50 2.44
C PHE A 498 13.68 9.31 1.02
N GLN A 499 14.36 9.90 0.04
CA GLN A 499 13.88 10.05 -1.33
C GLN A 499 14.75 9.28 -2.32
N ILE A 500 14.10 8.64 -3.29
CA ILE A 500 14.75 7.92 -4.39
C ILE A 500 14.72 8.83 -5.61
N LEU A 501 15.86 9.02 -6.27
CA LEU A 501 15.90 9.58 -7.62
C LEU A 501 15.42 8.50 -8.59
N ASN A 502 14.25 8.73 -9.17
CA ASN A 502 13.69 7.89 -10.24
C ASN A 502 13.30 8.81 -11.40
N GLU A 503 13.50 8.34 -12.62
CA GLU A 503 13.54 9.21 -13.80
C GLU A 503 14.54 10.35 -13.56
N SER A 504 14.06 11.58 -13.52
CA SER A 504 14.85 12.75 -13.12
C SER A 504 14.19 13.52 -11.96
N ALA A 505 13.41 12.87 -11.09
CA ALA A 505 12.75 13.52 -9.95
C ALA A 505 12.96 12.74 -8.64
N PHE A 506 12.95 13.46 -7.51
CA PHE A 506 13.01 12.83 -6.19
C PHE A 506 11.61 12.42 -5.73
N TYR A 507 11.47 11.16 -5.32
CA TYR A 507 10.23 10.61 -4.77
C TYR A 507 10.44 10.12 -3.34
N THR A 508 9.64 10.60 -2.40
CA THR A 508 9.69 10.20 -0.99
C THR A 508 9.27 8.73 -0.82
N ALA A 509 10.23 7.86 -0.51
CA ALA A 509 10.02 6.44 -0.26
C ALA A 509 9.70 6.15 1.22
N ALA A 510 10.25 6.95 2.14
CA ALA A 510 10.01 6.85 3.57
C ALA A 510 10.14 8.22 4.25
N SER A 511 9.55 8.36 5.43
CA SER A 511 9.70 9.54 6.27
C SER A 511 9.73 9.18 7.76
N ALA A 512 10.47 9.97 8.54
CA ALA A 512 10.56 9.85 9.98
C ALA A 512 10.62 11.24 10.62
N ALA A 513 10.12 11.36 11.85
CA ALA A 513 10.33 12.55 12.67
C ALA A 513 11.60 12.39 13.51
N ALA A 514 12.40 13.44 13.60
CA ALA A 514 13.57 13.47 14.47
C ALA A 514 13.15 13.44 15.95
N ASP A 515 13.80 12.61 16.75
CA ASP A 515 13.59 12.48 18.20
C ASP A 515 14.09 13.72 18.97
N GLU A 516 14.02 13.70 20.31
CA GLU A 516 14.48 14.81 21.17
C GLU A 516 15.97 15.15 20.99
N ASN A 517 16.77 14.18 20.52
CA ASN A 517 18.17 14.36 20.19
C ASN A 517 18.37 14.74 18.74
N GLY A 518 17.31 15.08 17.99
CA GLY A 518 17.39 15.44 16.58
C GLY A 518 17.69 14.26 15.66
N ILE A 519 17.50 13.00 16.10
CA ILE A 519 17.86 11.82 15.32
C ILE A 519 16.61 11.19 14.68
N ALA A 520 16.67 10.95 13.38
CA ALA A 520 15.71 10.13 12.63
C ALA A 520 16.37 8.83 12.17
N ARG A 521 15.62 7.72 12.19
CA ARG A 521 16.09 6.38 11.79
C ARG A 521 15.16 5.75 10.77
N MET A 522 15.71 5.01 9.81
CA MET A 522 14.93 4.26 8.82
C MET A 522 15.73 3.09 8.25
N LYS A 523 15.12 1.89 8.12
CA LYS A 523 15.75 0.77 7.41
C LYS A 523 15.55 0.87 5.91
N LEU A 524 16.65 0.89 5.16
CA LEU A 524 16.70 1.13 3.73
C LEU A 524 17.65 0.17 3.03
N GLY A 525 17.53 0.06 1.70
CA GLY A 525 18.42 -0.76 0.88
C GLY A 525 19.83 -0.19 0.83
N ARG A 526 20.81 -1.04 0.51
CA ARG A 526 22.22 -0.65 0.36
C ARG A 526 22.47 0.03 -0.99
N GLY A 527 22.14 1.32 -1.08
CA GLY A 527 22.45 2.18 -2.22
C GLY A 527 22.35 3.66 -1.87
N ASN A 528 22.30 4.52 -2.89
CA ASN A 528 22.12 5.95 -2.67
C ASN A 528 20.67 6.29 -2.30
N ILE A 529 20.51 7.14 -1.29
CA ILE A 529 19.25 7.77 -0.91
C ILE A 529 19.48 9.27 -0.76
N HIS A 530 18.56 10.08 -1.27
CA HIS A 530 18.56 11.52 -1.01
C HIS A 530 17.81 11.79 0.30
N VAL A 531 18.44 12.48 1.24
CA VAL A 531 17.84 12.79 2.54
C VAL A 531 17.51 14.26 2.60
N HIS A 532 16.25 14.60 2.83
CA HIS A 532 15.76 15.98 2.94
C HIS A 532 15.08 16.17 4.30
N ALA A 533 15.61 17.07 5.12
CA ALA A 533 15.06 17.45 6.41
C ALA A 533 14.33 18.80 6.34
N VAL A 534 13.19 18.90 7.01
CA VAL A 534 12.35 20.11 7.04
C VAL A 534 11.92 20.40 8.48
N LEU A 535 12.04 21.67 8.90
CA LEU A 535 11.48 22.16 10.17
C LEU A 535 11.10 23.64 10.03
N ASP A 536 9.84 23.97 10.30
CA ASP A 536 9.31 25.35 10.24
C ASP A 536 9.62 26.08 8.91
N GLY A 537 9.53 25.36 7.80
CA GLY A 537 9.80 25.90 6.45
C GLY A 537 11.28 26.02 6.07
N ARG A 538 12.20 25.74 7.00
CA ARG A 538 13.64 25.61 6.72
C ARG A 538 13.94 24.20 6.26
N CYS A 539 14.86 24.06 5.32
CA CYS A 539 15.22 22.77 4.73
C CYS A 539 16.74 22.58 4.67
N ALA A 540 17.16 21.32 4.69
CA ALA A 540 18.52 20.89 4.42
C ALA A 540 18.50 19.52 3.77
N TRP A 541 19.48 19.21 2.93
CA TRP A 541 19.56 17.92 2.28
C TRP A 541 20.98 17.47 1.99
N ALA A 542 21.15 16.17 1.83
CA ALA A 542 22.37 15.56 1.34
C ALA A 542 22.08 14.17 0.80
N ASP A 543 22.95 13.68 -0.07
CA ASP A 543 22.89 12.31 -0.58
C ASP A 543 23.71 11.39 0.34
N LEU A 544 23.13 10.24 0.71
CA LEU A 544 23.75 9.23 1.56
C LEU A 544 23.89 7.93 0.77
N ASN A 545 25.13 7.43 0.64
CA ASN A 545 25.39 6.11 0.09
C ASN A 545 25.45 5.06 1.22
N LEU A 546 24.37 4.30 1.37
CA LEU A 546 24.19 3.29 2.41
C LEU A 546 25.07 2.04 2.24
N SER A 547 25.80 1.94 1.13
CA SER A 547 26.86 0.95 0.96
C SER A 547 28.18 1.37 1.61
N GLN A 548 28.36 2.66 1.92
CA GLN A 548 29.60 3.22 2.46
C GLN A 548 29.44 3.75 3.89
N SER A 549 28.35 4.46 4.20
CA SER A 549 28.04 5.01 5.51
C SER A 549 26.56 4.83 5.84
N THR A 550 26.24 4.61 7.10
CA THR A 550 24.86 4.60 7.61
C THR A 550 24.47 5.90 8.29
N GLU A 551 25.40 6.83 8.47
CA GLU A 551 25.21 8.04 9.27
C GLU A 551 25.31 9.30 8.40
N LEU A 552 24.45 10.27 8.67
CA LEU A 552 24.42 11.59 8.02
C LEU A 552 24.07 12.68 9.03
N THR A 553 24.71 13.85 8.94
CA THR A 553 24.31 15.04 9.70
C THR A 553 23.85 16.15 8.75
N LEU A 554 22.65 16.68 8.99
CA LEU A 554 22.06 17.80 8.24
C LEU A 554 21.93 19.02 9.16
N ARG A 555 22.24 20.21 8.64
CA ARG A 555 22.07 21.49 9.34
C ARG A 555 21.10 22.37 8.57
N LEU A 556 20.02 22.81 9.22
CA LEU A 556 18.89 23.55 8.62
C LEU A 556 19.20 25.01 8.22
N ASP A 557 20.44 25.44 8.35
CA ASP A 557 20.91 26.81 8.11
C ASP A 557 21.54 27.02 6.71
N GLN A 558 21.51 26.00 5.85
CA GLN A 558 22.08 26.07 4.51
C GLN A 558 21.00 26.39 3.46
N ASP A 559 20.91 27.66 3.04
CA ASP A 559 20.21 27.99 1.81
C ASP A 559 20.97 27.40 0.62
N ALA A 560 20.32 26.54 -0.16
CA ALA A 560 20.94 26.00 -1.34
C ALA A 560 21.24 27.07 -2.40
N PRO A 561 22.34 26.94 -3.14
CA PRO A 561 22.76 27.93 -4.11
C PRO A 561 21.74 28.04 -5.25
N ILE A 562 21.07 29.19 -5.34
CA ILE A 562 20.15 29.52 -6.43
C ILE A 562 20.96 29.78 -7.70
N GLY A 563 20.51 29.24 -8.84
CA GLY A 563 21.07 29.58 -10.14
C GLY A 563 22.34 28.80 -10.53
N ARG A 564 22.78 27.82 -9.74
CA ARG A 564 24.01 27.04 -9.98
C ARG A 564 23.68 25.55 -10.15
N TRP A 565 24.30 24.92 -11.15
CA TRP A 565 24.26 23.47 -11.32
C TRP A 565 25.17 22.76 -10.31
N GLU A 566 24.63 21.73 -9.67
CA GLU A 566 25.35 20.76 -8.84
C GLU A 566 25.20 19.37 -9.47
N GLU A 567 26.31 18.75 -9.86
CA GLU A 567 26.33 17.35 -10.31
C GLU A 567 26.45 16.39 -9.13
N PHE A 568 25.77 15.25 -9.24
CA PHE A 568 25.79 14.18 -8.26
C PHE A 568 25.56 12.82 -8.92
N GLU A 569 25.84 11.76 -8.16
CA GLU A 569 25.65 10.37 -8.61
C GLU A 569 24.72 9.64 -7.66
N CYS A 570 23.79 8.89 -8.23
CA CYS A 570 22.98 7.92 -7.49
C CYS A 570 23.37 6.51 -7.93
N ALA A 571 24.21 5.84 -7.14
CA ALA A 571 24.58 4.46 -7.40
C ALA A 571 23.39 3.53 -7.11
N ALA A 572 23.08 2.67 -8.07
CA ALA A 572 22.10 1.62 -7.88
C ALA A 572 22.60 0.56 -6.88
N PRO A 573 21.75 0.02 -5.99
CA PRO A 573 22.11 -1.08 -5.10
C PRO A 573 22.68 -2.27 -5.88
N LEU A 574 23.70 -2.92 -5.31
CA LEU A 574 24.19 -4.20 -5.82
C LEU A 574 23.20 -5.29 -5.40
N GLY A 575 22.71 -6.07 -6.37
CA GLY A 575 21.85 -7.22 -6.08
C GLY A 575 22.65 -8.28 -5.34
N ILE A 576 22.00 -8.97 -4.41
CA ILE A 576 22.51 -10.27 -3.97
C ILE A 576 22.15 -11.22 -5.11
N SER A 577 23.11 -11.96 -5.66
CA SER A 577 22.76 -13.15 -6.43
C SER A 577 21.89 -14.00 -5.52
N THR A 578 20.57 -14.04 -5.79
CA THR A 578 19.73 -15.11 -5.29
C THR A 578 20.50 -16.41 -5.52
N PRO A 579 20.52 -17.35 -4.55
CA PRO A 579 21.14 -18.64 -4.78
C PRO A 579 20.70 -19.11 -6.18
N PRO A 580 21.62 -19.64 -7.01
CA PRO A 580 21.21 -20.26 -8.25
C PRO A 580 20.03 -21.17 -7.91
N ASP A 581 18.96 -21.08 -8.70
CA ASP A 581 17.79 -21.96 -8.62
C ASP A 581 18.20 -23.25 -7.93
N SER A 582 17.82 -23.44 -6.67
CA SER A 582 18.09 -24.73 -6.05
C SER A 582 17.41 -25.73 -6.98
N GLU A 583 18.20 -26.58 -7.63
CA GLU A 583 17.77 -27.62 -8.57
C GLU A 583 16.78 -28.64 -7.96
N SER A 584 16.16 -28.33 -6.82
CA SER A 584 15.23 -29.17 -6.07
C SER A 584 13.75 -28.87 -6.31
N GLY A 585 13.41 -27.96 -7.22
CA GLY A 585 12.04 -27.68 -7.63
C GLY A 585 11.79 -28.09 -9.07
N SER A 586 11.94 -29.37 -9.43
CA SER A 586 11.35 -29.86 -10.68
C SER A 586 9.87 -29.49 -10.64
N GLY A 587 9.45 -28.54 -11.48
CA GLY A 587 8.07 -28.04 -11.50
C GLY A 587 7.09 -29.21 -11.51
N GLN A 588 5.95 -29.04 -10.84
CA GLN A 588 4.93 -30.10 -10.79
C GLN A 588 4.68 -30.66 -12.20
N PRO A 589 4.73 -31.99 -12.42
CA PRO A 589 4.49 -32.58 -13.72
C PRO A 589 3.18 -32.06 -14.32
N GLY A 590 3.24 -31.45 -15.49
CA GLY A 590 2.08 -30.88 -16.18
C GLY A 590 1.73 -29.43 -15.83
N TRP A 591 2.51 -28.73 -15.00
CA TRP A 591 2.32 -27.29 -14.73
C TRP A 591 2.24 -26.45 -16.00
N GLU A 592 3.21 -26.62 -16.92
CA GLU A 592 3.25 -25.88 -18.19
C GLU A 592 1.98 -26.09 -19.04
N VAL A 593 1.41 -27.30 -18.99
CA VAL A 593 0.18 -27.64 -19.71
C VAL A 593 -1.01 -26.91 -19.09
N LYS A 594 -1.11 -26.88 -17.76
CA LYS A 594 -2.17 -26.15 -17.06
C LYS A 594 -2.07 -24.64 -17.33
N TYR A 595 -0.87 -24.07 -17.21
CA TYR A 595 -0.64 -22.66 -17.48
C TYR A 595 -0.98 -22.28 -18.93
N ALA A 596 -0.53 -23.07 -19.91
CA ALA A 596 -0.88 -22.86 -21.31
C ALA A 596 -2.39 -22.93 -21.57
N ALA A 597 -3.13 -23.79 -20.85
CA ALA A 597 -4.57 -23.86 -20.95
C ALA A 597 -5.26 -22.60 -20.41
N GLU A 598 -4.79 -22.03 -19.29
CA GLU A 598 -5.31 -20.78 -18.75
C GLU A 598 -4.99 -19.58 -19.67
N GLN A 599 -3.76 -19.51 -20.22
CA GLN A 599 -3.39 -18.48 -21.18
C GLN A 599 -4.26 -18.56 -22.45
N LYS A 600 -4.54 -19.77 -22.94
CA LYS A 600 -5.48 -19.97 -24.04
C LYS A 600 -6.89 -19.51 -23.69
N HIS A 601 -7.37 -19.82 -22.48
CA HIS A 601 -8.68 -19.35 -22.01
C HIS A 601 -8.78 -17.82 -22.04
N TRP A 602 -7.75 -17.12 -21.58
CA TRP A 602 -7.67 -15.66 -21.64
C TRP A 602 -7.66 -15.14 -23.09
N GLN A 603 -6.85 -15.73 -23.97
CA GLN A 603 -6.79 -15.36 -25.40
C GLN A 603 -8.15 -15.50 -26.08
N ASP A 604 -8.84 -16.63 -25.86
CA ASP A 604 -10.18 -16.89 -26.40
C ASP A 604 -11.20 -15.88 -25.86
N LYS A 605 -11.11 -15.52 -24.57
CA LYS A 605 -11.95 -14.48 -23.95
C LYS A 605 -11.74 -13.12 -24.60
N MET A 606 -10.49 -12.70 -24.81
CA MET A 606 -10.16 -11.43 -25.47
C MET A 606 -10.60 -11.40 -26.94
N ALA A 607 -10.44 -12.50 -27.66
CA ALA A 607 -10.89 -12.64 -29.04
C ALA A 607 -12.42 -12.49 -29.15
N ARG A 608 -13.18 -13.16 -28.25
CA ARG A 608 -14.65 -13.03 -28.20
C ARG A 608 -15.11 -11.59 -28.03
N TYR A 609 -14.45 -10.80 -27.17
CA TYR A 609 -14.80 -9.39 -26.98
C TYR A 609 -14.54 -8.54 -28.24
N ARG A 610 -13.39 -8.73 -28.91
CA ARG A 610 -13.02 -7.92 -30.08
C ARG A 610 -13.78 -8.28 -31.36
N GLN A 611 -14.26 -9.51 -31.45
CA GLN A 611 -14.94 -10.06 -32.63
C GLN A 611 -16.47 -10.13 -32.46
N ASP A 612 -17.03 -9.46 -31.45
CA ASP A 612 -18.47 -9.45 -31.24
C ASP A 612 -19.19 -8.77 -32.43
N ALA A 613 -19.99 -9.54 -33.16
CA ALA A 613 -20.70 -9.08 -34.36
C ALA A 613 -21.70 -7.95 -34.09
N ARG A 614 -22.06 -7.70 -32.82
CA ARG A 614 -22.93 -6.58 -32.43
C ARG A 614 -22.21 -5.23 -32.54
N ILE A 615 -20.87 -5.20 -32.49
CA ILE A 615 -20.07 -3.97 -32.57
C ILE A 615 -20.35 -3.24 -33.89
N ASP A 616 -20.15 -3.91 -35.03
CA ASP A 616 -20.34 -3.31 -36.35
C ASP A 616 -21.79 -2.88 -36.59
N ARG A 617 -22.74 -3.64 -36.02
CA ARG A 617 -24.17 -3.32 -36.09
C ARG A 617 -24.47 -2.00 -35.37
N ILE A 618 -24.04 -1.83 -34.12
CA ILE A 618 -24.29 -0.59 -33.36
C ILE A 618 -23.53 0.59 -33.98
N ALA A 619 -22.26 0.40 -34.34
CA ALA A 619 -21.46 1.44 -34.97
C ALA A 619 -22.04 1.91 -36.32
N SER A 620 -22.78 1.07 -37.04
CA SER A 620 -23.46 1.46 -38.29
C SER A 620 -24.57 2.49 -38.12
N PHE A 621 -25.12 2.64 -36.91
CA PHE A 621 -26.11 3.68 -36.59
C PHE A 621 -25.46 4.99 -36.09
N CYS A 622 -24.14 4.99 -35.91
CA CYS A 622 -23.38 6.14 -35.41
C CYS A 622 -22.82 6.98 -36.57
N ILE A 623 -22.60 8.27 -36.32
CA ILE A 623 -22.06 9.24 -37.27
C ILE A 623 -20.59 8.90 -37.55
N HIS A 624 -19.79 8.69 -36.52
CA HIS A 624 -18.36 8.39 -36.62
C HIS A 624 -18.10 6.88 -36.46
N LYS A 625 -18.64 6.08 -37.39
CA LYS A 625 -18.60 4.61 -37.36
C LYS A 625 -17.25 4.02 -36.96
N ASP A 626 -16.15 4.45 -37.59
CA ASP A 626 -14.84 3.83 -37.38
C ASP A 626 -14.27 4.14 -35.99
N SER A 627 -14.43 5.38 -35.52
CA SER A 627 -14.02 5.79 -34.16
C SER A 627 -14.83 5.07 -33.09
N ILE A 628 -16.15 4.93 -33.29
CA ILE A 628 -17.02 4.19 -32.36
C ILE A 628 -16.71 2.69 -32.39
N THR A 629 -16.43 2.11 -33.55
CA THR A 629 -15.99 0.72 -33.66
C THR A 629 -14.71 0.47 -32.83
N ALA A 630 -13.75 1.38 -32.89
CA ALA A 630 -12.52 1.29 -32.10
C ALA A 630 -12.80 1.36 -30.59
N ILE A 631 -13.67 2.28 -30.16
CA ILE A 631 -14.08 2.42 -28.75
C ILE A 631 -14.79 1.17 -28.24
N LEU A 632 -15.75 0.64 -29.01
CA LEU A 632 -16.50 -0.57 -28.63
C LEU A 632 -15.59 -1.80 -28.52
N LYS A 633 -14.57 -1.92 -29.37
CA LYS A 633 -13.55 -2.98 -29.27
C LYS A 633 -12.67 -2.85 -28.01
N GLU A 634 -12.51 -1.64 -27.49
CA GLU A 634 -11.78 -1.37 -26.24
C GLU A 634 -12.67 -1.45 -24.99
N ALA A 635 -13.97 -1.69 -25.13
CA ALA A 635 -14.90 -1.83 -24.01
C ALA A 635 -14.80 -3.19 -23.30
N TYR A 636 -14.33 -4.23 -24.01
CA TYR A 636 -14.18 -5.60 -23.50
C TYR A 636 -15.46 -6.09 -22.79
N GLY A 637 -15.37 -6.54 -21.54
CA GLY A 637 -16.53 -6.98 -20.74
C GLY A 637 -17.57 -5.90 -20.42
N ASN A 638 -17.34 -4.64 -20.79
CA ASN A 638 -18.26 -3.51 -20.58
C ASN A 638 -18.98 -3.09 -21.87
N LEU A 639 -18.87 -3.89 -22.94
CA LEU A 639 -19.49 -3.62 -24.24
C LEU A 639 -20.99 -3.33 -24.15
N GLU A 640 -21.73 -4.05 -23.31
CA GLU A 640 -23.19 -3.89 -23.18
C GLU A 640 -23.59 -2.50 -22.65
N GLU A 641 -22.80 -1.93 -21.74
CA GLU A 641 -23.04 -0.59 -21.20
C GLU A 641 -22.84 0.48 -22.27
N LEU A 642 -21.77 0.39 -23.07
CA LEU A 642 -21.54 1.35 -24.15
C LEU A 642 -22.57 1.22 -25.27
N MET A 643 -22.96 -0.02 -25.61
CA MET A 643 -24.03 -0.25 -26.58
C MET A 643 -25.37 0.31 -26.10
N ALA A 644 -25.72 0.11 -24.82
CA ALA A 644 -26.94 0.64 -24.23
C ALA A 644 -26.97 2.18 -24.26
N PHE A 645 -25.83 2.84 -24.05
CA PHE A 645 -25.72 4.29 -24.19
C PHE A 645 -25.89 4.76 -25.64
N LEU A 646 -25.27 4.07 -26.59
CA LEU A 646 -25.27 4.42 -28.02
C LEU A 646 -26.55 4.03 -28.77
N LEU A 647 -27.55 3.46 -28.11
CA LEU A 647 -28.84 3.18 -28.74
C LEU A 647 -29.42 4.47 -29.38
N PRO A 648 -29.98 4.40 -30.60
CA PRO A 648 -30.32 5.58 -31.39
C PRO A 648 -31.28 6.52 -30.67
N ALA A 649 -30.91 7.81 -30.59
CA ALA A 649 -31.73 8.84 -29.97
C ALA A 649 -32.87 9.36 -30.89
N GLY A 650 -32.87 8.98 -32.17
CA GLY A 650 -33.86 9.42 -33.17
C GLY A 650 -33.56 10.79 -33.80
N VAL A 651 -32.63 11.57 -33.24
CA VAL A 651 -32.20 12.89 -33.72
C VAL A 651 -30.67 12.95 -33.87
N GLN A 652 -30.18 13.45 -35.02
CA GLN A 652 -28.74 13.48 -35.34
C GLN A 652 -27.90 14.30 -34.34
N LYS A 653 -28.40 15.45 -33.88
CA LYS A 653 -27.72 16.31 -32.87
C LYS A 653 -27.48 15.57 -31.55
N GLU A 654 -28.47 14.79 -31.10
CA GLU A 654 -28.36 14.01 -29.87
C GLU A 654 -27.37 12.85 -30.02
N GLN A 655 -27.37 12.20 -31.17
CA GLN A 655 -26.41 11.15 -31.49
C GLN A 655 -24.97 11.69 -31.49
N GLU A 656 -24.76 12.87 -32.09
CA GLU A 656 -23.46 13.55 -32.08
C GLU A 656 -22.99 13.90 -30.66
N LEU A 657 -23.89 14.34 -29.77
CA LEU A 657 -23.57 14.61 -28.37
C LEU A 657 -23.10 13.33 -27.64
N LYS A 658 -23.81 12.20 -27.83
CA LYS A 658 -23.42 10.91 -27.23
C LYS A 658 -22.04 10.46 -27.71
N GLU A 659 -21.75 10.59 -29.00
CA GLU A 659 -20.44 10.23 -29.55
C GLU A 659 -19.32 11.13 -29.01
N ASN A 660 -19.55 12.44 -28.95
CA ASN A 660 -18.60 13.39 -28.37
C ASN A 660 -18.31 13.11 -26.88
N MET A 661 -19.32 12.68 -26.11
CA MET A 661 -19.10 12.26 -24.72
C MET A 661 -18.11 11.10 -24.64
N LEU A 662 -18.22 10.10 -25.52
CA LEU A 662 -17.29 8.97 -25.54
C LEU A 662 -15.88 9.40 -25.97
N PHE A 663 -15.73 10.28 -26.97
CA PHE A 663 -14.41 10.73 -27.44
C PHE A 663 -13.59 11.47 -26.38
N CYS A 664 -14.22 11.98 -25.34
CA CYS A 664 -13.55 12.69 -24.25
C CYS A 664 -13.11 11.78 -23.10
N LEU A 665 -13.47 10.49 -23.15
CA LEU A 665 -13.16 9.53 -22.11
C LEU A 665 -11.81 8.83 -22.38
N SER A 666 -11.17 8.38 -21.31
CA SER A 666 -9.97 7.55 -21.39
C SER A 666 -10.28 6.13 -21.88
N SER A 667 -9.26 5.42 -22.37
CA SER A 667 -9.43 4.01 -22.73
C SER A 667 -9.87 3.12 -21.57
N LYS A 668 -9.57 3.49 -20.31
CA LYS A 668 -10.02 2.74 -19.13
C LYS A 668 -11.50 2.97 -18.83
N ASP A 669 -12.02 4.17 -19.11
CA ASP A 669 -13.44 4.48 -18.91
C ASP A 669 -14.35 3.60 -19.76
N TYR A 670 -13.95 3.28 -21.00
CA TYR A 670 -14.69 2.36 -21.85
C TYR A 670 -14.94 1.00 -21.20
N ARG A 671 -14.07 0.60 -20.27
CA ARG A 671 -14.06 -0.71 -19.60
C ARG A 671 -14.89 -0.77 -18.33
N ASP A 672 -15.35 0.36 -17.78
CA ASP A 672 -16.10 0.36 -16.52
C ASP A 672 -17.23 1.39 -16.41
N VAL A 673 -17.30 2.40 -17.29
CA VAL A 673 -18.37 3.41 -17.27
C VAL A 673 -19.74 2.76 -17.51
N LYS A 674 -20.76 3.24 -16.79
CA LYS A 674 -22.14 2.74 -16.89
C LYS A 674 -22.99 3.61 -17.78
N ALA A 675 -23.85 2.98 -18.58
CA ALA A 675 -24.81 3.64 -19.46
C ALA A 675 -25.69 4.62 -18.67
N LYS A 676 -26.13 4.24 -17.47
CA LYS A 676 -26.94 5.10 -16.59
C LYS A 676 -26.25 6.41 -16.21
N ILE A 677 -24.92 6.39 -16.06
CA ILE A 677 -24.14 7.59 -15.70
C ILE A 677 -24.03 8.50 -16.92
N LEU A 678 -23.67 7.94 -18.07
CA LEU A 678 -23.57 8.70 -19.32
C LEU A 678 -24.93 9.27 -19.74
N ASN A 679 -26.01 8.48 -19.67
CA ASN A 679 -27.36 8.95 -19.95
C ASN A 679 -27.77 10.09 -19.01
N ALA A 680 -27.46 10.01 -17.72
CA ALA A 680 -27.76 11.11 -16.79
C ALA A 680 -27.03 12.41 -17.16
N HIS A 681 -25.77 12.35 -17.61
CA HIS A 681 -25.08 13.54 -18.11
C HIS A 681 -25.64 14.05 -19.44
N PHE A 682 -26.01 13.14 -20.34
CA PHE A 682 -26.64 13.45 -21.63
C PHE A 682 -27.96 14.21 -21.42
N GLU A 683 -28.83 13.75 -20.53
CA GLU A 683 -30.12 14.39 -20.24
C GLU A 683 -29.96 15.84 -19.75
N GLU A 684 -28.93 16.13 -18.97
CA GLU A 684 -28.64 17.49 -18.46
C GLU A 684 -28.00 18.42 -19.51
N LEU A 685 -27.59 17.89 -20.66
CA LEU A 685 -26.85 18.61 -21.72
C LEU A 685 -27.62 18.71 -23.05
N LYS A 686 -28.52 17.77 -23.36
CA LYS A 686 -29.14 17.65 -24.69
C LYS A 686 -29.87 18.92 -25.17
N ASP A 687 -30.45 19.68 -24.24
CA ASP A 687 -31.22 20.89 -24.51
C ASP A 687 -30.42 22.19 -24.26
N LYS A 688 -29.16 22.09 -23.82
CA LYS A 688 -28.32 23.26 -23.53
C LYS A 688 -27.62 23.76 -24.80
N GLU A 689 -27.89 25.01 -25.18
CA GLU A 689 -27.11 25.71 -26.20
C GLU A 689 -25.96 26.50 -25.57
N THR A 690 -24.84 26.56 -26.27
CA THR A 690 -23.61 27.18 -25.79
C THR A 690 -23.01 28.07 -26.87
N GLU A 691 -22.44 29.21 -26.49
CA GLU A 691 -21.74 30.12 -27.41
C GLU A 691 -20.29 29.71 -27.71
N TYR A 692 -19.75 28.71 -27.01
CA TYR A 692 -18.37 28.27 -27.17
C TYR A 692 -18.14 27.48 -28.46
N SER A 693 -16.87 27.41 -28.89
CA SER A 693 -16.48 26.60 -30.03
C SER A 693 -16.76 25.11 -29.78
N ARG A 694 -16.95 24.34 -30.86
CA ARG A 694 -17.16 22.89 -30.80
C ARG A 694 -16.08 22.17 -30.00
N GLN A 695 -14.83 22.60 -30.12
CA GLN A 695 -13.69 22.02 -29.40
C GLN A 695 -13.76 22.28 -27.89
N ILE A 696 -14.08 23.50 -27.48
CA ILE A 696 -14.22 23.86 -26.05
C ILE A 696 -15.41 23.13 -25.43
N ASN A 697 -16.53 23.05 -26.15
CA ASN A 697 -17.69 22.31 -25.70
C ASN A 697 -17.39 20.83 -25.49
N ALA A 698 -16.86 20.16 -26.52
CA ALA A 698 -16.55 18.74 -26.44
C ALA A 698 -15.57 18.46 -25.29
N GLY A 699 -14.42 19.14 -25.27
CA GLY A 699 -13.35 18.85 -24.32
C GLY A 699 -13.69 19.14 -22.86
N TYR A 700 -14.58 20.10 -22.58
CA TYR A 700 -14.73 20.63 -21.22
C TYR A 700 -16.17 20.74 -20.73
N LEU A 701 -17.17 21.00 -21.57
CA LEU A 701 -18.57 21.02 -21.10
C LEU A 701 -19.24 19.65 -21.21
N VAL A 702 -18.99 18.93 -22.30
CA VAL A 702 -19.56 17.61 -22.56
C VAL A 702 -18.84 16.51 -21.76
N ASN A 703 -17.52 16.66 -21.58
CA ASN A 703 -16.70 15.70 -20.86
C ASN A 703 -17.14 15.51 -19.40
N PRO A 704 -17.67 14.33 -19.01
CA PRO A 704 -18.05 14.07 -17.63
C PRO A 704 -16.83 13.86 -16.72
N ARG A 705 -15.68 13.45 -17.25
CA ARG A 705 -14.45 13.19 -16.48
C ARG A 705 -13.71 14.49 -16.19
N VAL A 706 -13.31 14.69 -14.93
CA VAL A 706 -12.48 15.81 -14.50
C VAL A 706 -11.03 15.38 -14.33
N HIS A 707 -10.78 14.29 -13.61
CA HIS A 707 -9.45 13.73 -13.33
C HIS A 707 -9.51 12.20 -13.35
N THR A 708 -8.97 11.52 -12.32
CA THR A 708 -8.92 10.04 -12.18
C THR A 708 -10.03 9.50 -11.27
N GLU A 709 -11.00 10.33 -10.88
CA GLU A 709 -12.12 9.92 -10.03
C GLU A 709 -13.01 8.83 -10.69
N THR A 710 -13.75 8.09 -9.87
CA THR A 710 -14.84 7.25 -10.36
C THR A 710 -15.94 8.15 -10.96
N LEU A 711 -16.36 7.86 -12.20
CA LEU A 711 -17.40 8.64 -12.86
C LEU A 711 -18.74 8.47 -12.13
N THR A 712 -19.43 9.58 -11.90
CA THR A 712 -20.77 9.60 -11.30
C THR A 712 -21.65 10.65 -11.97
N ALA A 713 -22.96 10.41 -11.94
CA ALA A 713 -23.95 11.38 -12.40
C ALA A 713 -24.06 12.58 -11.45
N TYR A 714 -23.09 13.50 -11.51
CA TYR A 714 -23.00 14.62 -10.55
C TYR A 714 -23.86 15.83 -10.92
N ARG A 715 -24.10 16.10 -12.22
CA ARG A 715 -24.68 17.38 -12.70
C ARG A 715 -25.97 17.74 -11.97
N ARG A 716 -26.96 16.84 -12.03
CA ARG A 716 -28.25 17.05 -11.38
C ARG A 716 -28.14 17.26 -9.88
N LYS A 717 -27.27 16.49 -9.21
CA LYS A 717 -27.07 16.58 -7.75
C LYS A 717 -26.44 17.92 -7.34
N ILE A 718 -25.52 18.44 -8.16
CA ILE A 718 -24.92 19.77 -7.94
C ILE A 718 -25.99 20.85 -8.16
N GLU A 719 -26.75 20.76 -9.25
CA GLU A 719 -27.80 21.72 -9.56
C GLU A 719 -28.89 21.76 -8.48
N ASP A 720 -29.41 20.60 -8.07
CA ASP A 720 -30.40 20.49 -7.00
C ASP A 720 -29.85 21.09 -5.68
N PHE A 721 -28.58 20.86 -5.35
CA PHE A 721 -27.97 21.40 -4.12
C PHE A 721 -27.91 22.93 -4.11
N TYR A 722 -27.55 23.56 -5.23
CA TYR A 722 -27.45 25.02 -5.33
C TYR A 722 -28.81 25.70 -5.56
N ASN A 723 -29.82 24.97 -6.03
CA ASN A 723 -31.19 25.47 -6.22
C ASN A 723 -32.10 25.27 -4.99
N ASP A 724 -31.72 24.41 -4.04
CA ASP A 724 -32.45 24.20 -2.78
C ASP A 724 -32.22 25.39 -1.81
N GLY A 725 -33.20 26.29 -1.74
CA GLY A 725 -33.13 27.56 -1.00
C GLY A 725 -32.91 27.44 0.52
N ASP A 726 -33.09 26.25 1.13
CA ASP A 726 -32.81 26.00 2.54
C ASP A 726 -31.37 25.51 2.80
N ARG A 727 -30.67 24.97 1.78
CA ARG A 727 -29.29 24.44 1.89
C ARG A 727 -28.26 25.30 1.14
N GLY A 728 -28.66 25.88 0.02
CA GLY A 728 -27.91 26.89 -0.73
C GLY A 728 -28.08 28.28 -0.11
N ARG A 729 -27.17 28.70 0.78
CA ARG A 729 -27.15 30.07 1.35
C ARG A 729 -26.96 31.19 0.31
N ILE A 730 -26.90 30.85 -0.97
CA ILE A 730 -26.73 31.76 -2.10
C ILE A 730 -28.03 31.68 -2.92
N ASN A 731 -28.95 32.60 -2.64
CA ASN A 731 -30.19 32.74 -3.42
C ASN A 731 -29.89 33.53 -4.72
N ILE A 732 -29.01 32.97 -5.56
CA ILE A 732 -28.61 33.54 -6.85
C ILE A 732 -29.21 32.65 -7.95
N PRO A 733 -29.99 33.19 -8.90
CA PRO A 733 -30.47 32.43 -10.05
C PRO A 733 -29.32 31.74 -10.78
N ALA A 734 -29.50 30.50 -11.25
CA ALA A 734 -28.47 29.70 -11.93
C ALA A 734 -27.72 30.43 -13.08
N GLN A 735 -28.33 31.47 -13.65
CA GLN A 735 -27.78 32.36 -14.67
C GLN A 735 -26.75 33.39 -14.16
N ARG A 736 -26.38 33.37 -12.88
CA ARG A 736 -25.50 34.36 -12.24
C ARG A 736 -24.34 33.75 -11.43
N PHE A 737 -24.10 32.45 -11.53
CA PHE A 737 -22.92 31.85 -10.90
C PHE A 737 -21.64 32.29 -11.60
N THR A 738 -20.67 32.79 -10.83
CA THR A 738 -19.30 33.04 -11.32
C THR A 738 -18.35 32.00 -10.74
N PRO A 739 -17.23 31.69 -11.43
CA PRO A 739 -16.19 30.80 -10.92
C PRO A 739 -15.73 31.19 -9.50
N GLU A 740 -15.56 32.48 -9.21
CA GLU A 740 -15.14 32.95 -7.89
C GLU A 740 -16.17 32.67 -6.80
N LEU A 741 -17.46 32.81 -7.10
CA LEU A 741 -18.51 32.50 -6.13
C LEU A 741 -18.53 31.00 -5.82
N LEU A 742 -18.44 30.15 -6.84
CA LEU A 742 -18.40 28.69 -6.67
C LEU A 742 -17.18 28.25 -5.87
N TRP A 743 -15.99 28.75 -6.20
CA TRP A 743 -14.76 28.39 -5.49
C TRP A 743 -14.81 28.80 -4.01
N ASN A 744 -15.19 30.06 -3.73
CA ASN A 744 -15.27 30.54 -2.36
C ASN A 744 -16.31 29.76 -1.54
N ASP A 745 -17.47 29.43 -2.13
CA ASP A 745 -18.48 28.62 -1.48
C ASP A 745 -17.96 27.21 -1.14
N ILE A 746 -17.34 26.53 -2.11
CA ILE A 746 -16.71 25.21 -1.93
C ILE A 746 -15.64 25.26 -0.83
N CYS A 747 -14.70 26.21 -0.88
CA CYS A 747 -13.64 26.34 0.14
C CYS A 747 -14.21 26.62 1.54
N SER A 748 -15.31 27.36 1.65
CA SER A 748 -15.94 27.68 2.93
C SER A 748 -16.73 26.50 3.54
N ARG A 749 -17.22 25.58 2.70
CA ARG A 749 -18.11 24.48 3.12
C ARG A 749 -17.42 23.14 3.24
N ILE A 750 -16.47 22.87 2.36
CA ILE A 750 -15.82 21.57 2.24
C ILE A 750 -14.56 21.58 3.10
N ALA A 751 -14.69 21.01 4.29
CA ALA A 751 -13.58 20.82 5.20
C ALA A 751 -12.73 19.63 4.75
N ASP A 752 -11.41 19.80 4.79
CA ASP A 752 -10.49 18.67 4.71
C ASP A 752 -10.50 17.98 6.09
N PRO A 753 -10.97 16.73 6.21
CA PRO A 753 -10.96 16.06 7.49
C PRO A 753 -9.49 15.76 7.85
N ALA A 754 -8.95 16.47 8.85
CA ALA A 754 -7.55 16.33 9.23
C ALA A 754 -7.19 14.86 9.47
N GLY A 755 -6.24 14.34 8.68
CA GLY A 755 -5.76 12.96 8.79
C GLY A 755 -6.69 11.88 8.21
N SER A 756 -7.72 12.22 7.41
CA SER A 756 -8.54 11.22 6.72
C SER A 756 -7.98 10.81 5.36
N GLY A 757 -8.13 9.52 5.04
CA GLY A 757 -7.71 8.98 3.76
C GLY A 757 -6.21 9.08 3.52
N TYR A 758 -5.77 8.78 2.32
CA TYR A 758 -4.41 9.05 1.86
C TYR A 758 -4.51 9.74 0.50
N GLN A 759 -3.47 10.47 0.09
CA GLN A 759 -3.55 11.61 -0.85
C GLN A 759 -4.36 11.37 -2.14
N ASN A 760 -4.44 10.14 -2.65
CA ASN A 760 -5.11 9.80 -3.90
C ASN A 760 -6.57 9.38 -3.76
N LEU A 761 -7.09 9.20 -2.54
CA LEU A 761 -8.49 8.82 -2.33
C LEU A 761 -9.38 10.06 -2.51
N ILE A 762 -10.27 10.03 -3.51
CA ILE A 762 -11.09 11.18 -3.90
C ILE A 762 -12.49 11.06 -3.29
N THR A 763 -12.95 12.09 -2.58
CA THR A 763 -14.38 12.24 -2.27
C THR A 763 -15.08 12.78 -3.51
N LEU A 764 -16.10 12.06 -3.98
CA LEU A 764 -16.77 12.37 -5.25
C LEU A 764 -17.62 13.65 -5.14
N PRO A 765 -17.84 14.42 -6.24
CA PRO A 765 -18.49 15.74 -6.17
C PRO A 765 -19.80 15.79 -5.36
N ALA A 766 -20.71 14.84 -5.63
CA ALA A 766 -21.98 14.76 -4.92
C ALA A 766 -21.84 14.28 -3.46
N ALA A 767 -20.77 13.54 -3.14
CA ALA A 767 -20.44 13.15 -1.79
C ALA A 767 -19.91 14.36 -1.00
N CYS A 768 -19.01 15.15 -1.57
CA CYS A 768 -18.50 16.39 -0.98
C CYS A 768 -19.64 17.31 -0.53
N LEU A 769 -20.60 17.60 -1.43
CA LEU A 769 -21.73 18.48 -1.12
C LEU A 769 -22.66 17.90 -0.02
N ARG A 770 -22.79 16.57 0.05
CA ARG A 770 -23.66 15.91 1.04
C ARG A 770 -23.02 15.85 2.42
N THR A 771 -21.71 15.62 2.50
CA THR A 771 -21.00 15.41 3.77
C THR A 771 -20.30 16.66 4.30
N GLY A 772 -20.06 17.66 3.44
CA GLY A 772 -19.22 18.82 3.77
C GLY A 772 -17.73 18.47 3.91
N GLN A 773 -17.31 17.32 3.38
CA GLN A 773 -15.96 16.78 3.55
C GLN A 773 -15.30 16.49 2.21
N GLY A 774 -14.00 16.77 2.11
CA GLY A 774 -13.18 16.42 0.95
C GLY A 774 -11.81 17.06 1.01
N ASN A 775 -10.77 16.29 0.65
CA ASN A 775 -9.41 16.79 0.53
C ASN A 775 -9.27 17.83 -0.60
N ASP A 776 -8.08 18.43 -0.72
CA ASP A 776 -7.85 19.51 -1.68
C ASP A 776 -8.16 19.11 -3.13
N LEU A 777 -7.70 17.94 -3.58
CA LEU A 777 -8.01 17.43 -4.91
C LEU A 777 -9.52 17.25 -5.12
N SER A 778 -10.24 16.75 -4.11
CA SER A 778 -11.70 16.59 -4.16
C SER A 778 -12.43 17.93 -4.30
N ARG A 779 -11.93 19.00 -3.65
CA ARG A 779 -12.47 20.37 -3.84
C ARG A 779 -12.24 20.89 -5.24
N ARG A 780 -11.04 20.69 -5.80
CA ARG A 780 -10.70 21.10 -7.17
C ARG A 780 -11.56 20.35 -8.20
N ILE A 781 -11.78 19.05 -8.00
CA ILE A 781 -12.65 18.23 -8.85
C ILE A 781 -14.11 18.71 -8.75
N LEU A 782 -14.62 18.95 -7.54
CA LEU A 782 -15.96 19.50 -7.32
C LEU A 782 -16.14 20.86 -8.00
N PHE A 783 -15.14 21.74 -7.92
CA PHE A 783 -15.18 23.04 -8.58
C PHE A 783 -15.35 22.92 -10.09
N VAL A 784 -14.52 22.10 -10.75
CA VAL A 784 -14.64 21.88 -12.20
C VAL A 784 -15.99 21.27 -12.54
N ALA A 785 -16.44 20.27 -11.77
CA ALA A 785 -17.76 19.64 -11.96
C ALA A 785 -18.91 20.66 -11.81
N ALA A 786 -18.81 21.60 -10.86
CA ALA A 786 -19.80 22.65 -10.65
C ALA A 786 -19.81 23.68 -11.78
N CYS A 787 -18.65 24.20 -12.17
CA CYS A 787 -18.51 25.10 -13.33
C CYS A 787 -19.14 24.49 -14.59
N ARG A 788 -18.79 23.23 -14.89
CA ARG A 788 -19.34 22.51 -16.05
C ARG A 788 -20.85 22.30 -15.96
N THR A 789 -21.40 22.13 -14.74
CA THR A 789 -22.85 21.99 -14.52
C THR A 789 -23.59 23.27 -14.89
N PHE A 790 -23.02 24.43 -14.54
CA PHE A 790 -23.55 25.76 -14.84
C PHE A 790 -23.10 26.33 -16.19
N GLY A 791 -22.54 25.51 -17.09
CA GLY A 791 -22.21 25.91 -18.46
C GLY A 791 -20.90 26.70 -18.60
N ILE A 792 -20.02 26.67 -17.59
CA ILE A 792 -18.70 27.30 -17.62
C ILE A 792 -17.66 26.22 -17.95
N PRO A 793 -16.95 26.28 -19.10
CA PRO A 793 -15.90 25.32 -19.42
C PRO A 793 -14.78 25.44 -18.39
N ALA A 794 -14.40 24.33 -17.77
CA ALA A 794 -13.38 24.29 -16.73
C ALA A 794 -12.57 23.01 -16.78
N ARG A 795 -11.36 23.02 -16.23
CA ARG A 795 -10.44 21.87 -16.17
C ARG A 795 -9.51 21.98 -14.96
N LEU A 796 -8.77 20.91 -14.67
CA LEU A 796 -7.57 21.00 -13.86
C LEU A 796 -6.39 21.22 -14.80
N ALA A 797 -5.49 22.15 -14.47
CA ALA A 797 -4.26 22.36 -15.20
C ALA A 797 -3.42 21.07 -15.18
N GLU A 798 -2.91 20.64 -16.33
CA GLU A 798 -2.16 19.37 -16.43
C GLU A 798 -0.88 19.41 -15.59
N THR A 799 -0.28 20.59 -15.39
CA THR A 799 1.01 20.80 -14.74
C THR A 799 1.01 20.58 -13.22
N ASP A 800 -0.01 21.10 -12.53
CA ASP A 800 -0.07 21.22 -11.06
C ASP A 800 -1.49 21.01 -10.50
N LEU A 801 -2.41 20.54 -11.35
CA LEU A 801 -3.81 20.27 -11.03
C LEU A 801 -4.57 21.48 -10.48
N GLN A 802 -4.09 22.71 -10.67
CA GLN A 802 -4.81 23.90 -10.24
C GLN A 802 -6.09 24.08 -11.08
N PRO A 803 -7.22 24.48 -10.48
CA PRO A 803 -8.45 24.64 -11.23
C PRO A 803 -8.38 25.84 -12.17
N GLU A 804 -8.80 25.62 -13.43
CA GLU A 804 -8.89 26.62 -14.49
C GLU A 804 -10.30 26.70 -15.06
N TYR A 805 -10.72 27.90 -15.48
CA TYR A 805 -11.98 28.16 -16.17
C TYR A 805 -11.76 28.96 -17.46
N TYR A 806 -12.62 28.77 -18.45
CA TYR A 806 -12.50 29.42 -19.75
C TYR A 806 -13.30 30.72 -19.79
N GLU A 807 -12.63 31.83 -20.10
CA GLU A 807 -13.25 33.15 -20.25
C GLU A 807 -12.45 33.99 -21.27
N GLY A 808 -13.15 34.77 -22.11
CA GLY A 808 -12.49 35.70 -23.04
C GLY A 808 -11.51 35.05 -24.02
N GLY A 809 -11.75 33.79 -24.41
CA GLY A 809 -10.94 33.07 -25.39
C GLY A 809 -9.77 32.24 -24.82
N SER A 810 -9.54 32.24 -23.50
CA SER A 810 -8.42 31.53 -22.85
C SER A 810 -8.80 30.95 -21.48
N PHE A 811 -7.98 30.04 -20.97
CA PHE A 811 -8.13 29.47 -19.62
C PHE A 811 -7.45 30.36 -18.57
N HIS A 812 -8.16 30.63 -17.47
CA HIS A 812 -7.70 31.41 -16.33
C HIS A 812 -7.68 30.55 -15.07
N ARG A 813 -6.64 30.70 -14.25
CA ARG A 813 -6.49 29.98 -12.97
C ARG A 813 -7.37 30.59 -11.88
N MET A 814 -7.89 29.74 -10.99
CA MET A 814 -8.55 30.19 -9.76
C MET A 814 -7.53 30.76 -8.76
N LYS A 815 -7.89 31.90 -8.13
CA LYS A 815 -7.07 32.76 -7.26
C LYS A 815 -5.95 32.04 -6.46
N ASP A 816 -4.76 32.01 -7.06
CA ASP A 816 -3.49 32.53 -6.53
C ASP A 816 -2.77 33.21 -7.71
N SER A 817 -2.13 34.37 -7.46
CA SER A 817 -1.61 35.37 -8.41
C SER A 817 -2.19 35.38 -9.84
N LYS A 818 -2.94 36.44 -10.22
CA LYS A 818 -3.30 36.74 -11.63
C LYS A 818 -2.10 36.91 -12.58
N LYS A 819 -0.89 36.78 -12.05
CA LYS A 819 0.38 36.92 -12.74
C LYS A 819 1.07 35.56 -12.72
N THR A 820 1.36 35.07 -13.91
CA THR A 820 2.23 33.94 -14.15
C THR A 820 3.65 34.47 -14.33
N SER A 821 4.61 33.79 -13.71
CA SER A 821 6.02 33.92 -14.07
C SER A 821 6.27 33.00 -15.28
N CYS A 822 7.36 33.21 -16.01
CA CYS A 822 7.73 32.29 -17.09
C CYS A 822 9.14 31.76 -16.85
N LEU A 823 9.36 30.47 -17.03
CA LEU A 823 10.69 29.88 -17.09
C LEU A 823 10.96 29.42 -18.52
N THR A 824 12.00 29.98 -19.14
CA THR A 824 12.48 29.54 -20.45
C THR A 824 13.68 28.60 -20.29
N LEU A 825 13.52 27.36 -20.73
CA LEU A 825 14.59 26.37 -20.82
C LEU A 825 15.20 26.41 -22.23
N HIS A 826 16.52 26.40 -22.30
CA HIS A 826 17.27 26.32 -23.56
C HIS A 826 17.96 24.98 -23.70
N ASN A 827 17.71 24.29 -24.81
CA ASN A 827 18.48 23.13 -25.21
C ASN A 827 19.79 23.60 -25.87
N VAL A 828 20.90 23.43 -25.17
CA VAL A 828 22.24 23.81 -25.67
C VAL A 828 23.14 22.60 -25.94
N SER A 829 22.70 21.39 -25.58
CA SER A 829 23.49 20.16 -25.66
C SER A 829 23.27 19.37 -26.95
N GLY A 830 22.23 19.71 -27.73
CA GLY A 830 21.79 18.90 -28.88
C GLY A 830 21.14 17.57 -28.48
N THR A 831 20.88 17.38 -27.18
CA THR A 831 20.20 16.20 -26.62
C THR A 831 18.69 16.30 -26.85
N GLU A 832 18.04 15.17 -27.05
CA GLU A 832 16.58 15.09 -26.97
C GLU A 832 16.13 15.08 -25.50
N TRP A 833 15.35 16.07 -25.09
CA TRP A 833 14.88 16.24 -23.72
C TRP A 833 13.44 15.74 -23.55
N VAL A 834 13.27 14.68 -22.77
CA VAL A 834 12.00 14.01 -22.49
C VAL A 834 11.72 14.07 -21.00
N SER A 835 10.63 14.75 -20.61
CA SER A 835 10.18 14.79 -19.21
C SER A 835 9.19 13.66 -18.93
N PRO A 836 9.29 12.96 -17.79
CA PRO A 836 10.28 13.15 -16.72
C PRO A 836 11.58 12.35 -16.92
N SER A 837 11.72 11.61 -18.03
CA SER A 837 12.79 10.60 -18.20
C SER A 837 14.21 11.13 -18.02
N ASN A 838 14.56 12.27 -18.60
CA ASN A 838 15.91 12.84 -18.50
C ASN A 838 15.97 14.29 -18.02
N TRP A 839 14.81 14.93 -17.82
CA TRP A 839 14.72 16.17 -17.06
C TRP A 839 13.34 16.32 -16.39
N SER A 840 13.31 17.01 -15.26
CA SER A 840 12.08 17.32 -14.54
C SER A 840 12.19 18.64 -13.81
N LEU A 841 11.03 19.24 -13.52
CA LEU A 841 10.93 20.43 -12.70
C LEU A 841 9.97 20.15 -11.54
N SER A 842 10.43 20.39 -10.32
CA SER A 842 9.62 20.21 -9.11
C SER A 842 9.44 21.55 -8.39
N ARG A 843 8.27 21.80 -7.81
CA ARG A 843 7.99 23.01 -7.01
C ARG A 843 8.06 22.69 -5.53
N LEU A 844 8.65 23.56 -4.71
CA LEU A 844 8.62 23.43 -3.26
C LEU A 844 7.23 23.79 -2.73
N GLU A 845 6.52 22.82 -2.15
CA GLU A 845 5.21 22.98 -1.52
C GLU A 845 5.22 22.35 -0.13
N SER A 846 4.89 23.14 0.90
CA SER A 846 4.87 22.68 2.31
C SER A 846 6.16 21.97 2.77
N GLY A 847 7.32 22.40 2.23
CA GLY A 847 8.63 21.85 2.55
C GLY A 847 9.06 20.64 1.70
N GLU A 848 8.24 20.14 0.78
CA GLU A 848 8.61 19.05 -0.12
C GLU A 848 8.64 19.52 -1.58
N TYR A 849 9.58 19.00 -2.38
CA TYR A 849 9.57 19.23 -3.82
C TYR A 849 8.56 18.29 -4.48
N ILE A 850 7.51 18.87 -5.07
CA ILE A 850 6.46 18.16 -5.79
C ILE A 850 6.75 18.24 -7.30
N PRO A 851 6.99 17.11 -7.99
CA PRO A 851 7.23 17.11 -9.43
C PRO A 851 6.03 17.65 -10.22
N LEU A 852 6.30 18.51 -11.19
CA LEU A 852 5.30 18.98 -12.14
C LEU A 852 5.12 17.96 -13.27
N ASN A 853 3.90 17.82 -13.77
CA ASN A 853 3.65 17.02 -14.96
C ASN A 853 3.92 17.86 -16.23
N LEU A 854 5.01 17.53 -16.92
CA LEU A 854 5.51 18.24 -18.09
C LEU A 854 5.62 17.34 -19.34
N SER A 855 5.03 16.13 -19.32
CA SER A 855 5.17 15.15 -20.41
C SER A 855 4.60 15.63 -21.75
N GLY A 856 3.68 16.61 -21.74
CA GLY A 856 3.10 17.22 -22.94
C GLY A 856 3.83 18.47 -23.46
N SER A 857 4.95 18.85 -22.85
CA SER A 857 5.68 20.08 -23.20
C SER A 857 6.27 20.02 -24.62
N GLN A 858 6.07 21.08 -25.41
CA GLN A 858 6.57 21.18 -26.78
C GLN A 858 7.76 22.13 -26.87
N TRP A 859 8.86 21.66 -27.47
CA TRP A 859 10.04 22.46 -27.75
C TRP A 859 9.88 23.21 -29.08
N GLU A 860 10.09 24.53 -29.06
CA GLU A 860 10.12 25.38 -30.25
C GLU A 860 11.54 25.92 -30.46
N HIS A 861 12.20 25.52 -31.56
CA HIS A 861 13.55 26.02 -31.91
C HIS A 861 14.55 26.00 -30.73
N ASP A 862 14.68 24.84 -30.07
CA ASP A 862 15.54 24.60 -28.90
C ASP A 862 15.15 25.38 -27.63
N ARG A 863 13.92 25.89 -27.56
CA ARG A 863 13.39 26.59 -26.40
C ARG A 863 12.09 25.97 -25.92
N LEU A 864 11.93 25.89 -24.61
CA LEU A 864 10.68 25.54 -23.96
C LEU A 864 10.31 26.63 -22.96
N SER A 865 9.14 27.25 -23.15
CA SER A 865 8.64 28.28 -22.24
C SER A 865 7.54 27.70 -21.35
N LEU A 866 7.75 27.75 -20.04
CA LEU A 866 6.85 27.20 -19.04
C LEU A 866 6.22 28.35 -18.24
N PRO A 867 4.91 28.61 -18.40
CA PRO A 867 4.20 29.51 -17.49
C PRO A 867 4.07 28.82 -16.12
N LEU A 868 4.63 29.46 -15.09
CA LEU A 868 4.73 28.90 -13.74
C LEU A 868 4.25 29.91 -12.69
N MET A 869 3.88 29.40 -11.52
CA MET A 869 3.59 30.23 -10.37
C MET A 869 4.87 30.82 -9.78
N PRO A 870 4.81 31.96 -9.08
CA PRO A 870 5.93 32.39 -8.25
C PRO A 870 6.25 31.33 -7.19
N GLY A 871 7.53 31.11 -6.94
CA GLY A 871 7.98 30.10 -5.99
C GLY A 871 9.39 29.58 -6.23
N ARG A 872 9.77 28.60 -5.41
CA ARG A 872 11.05 27.91 -5.49
C ARG A 872 10.87 26.58 -6.22
N TYR A 873 11.79 26.29 -7.13
CA TYR A 873 11.76 25.13 -8.00
C TYR A 873 13.12 24.41 -8.01
N CYS A 874 13.09 23.09 -8.13
CA CYS A 874 14.26 22.26 -8.36
C CYS A 874 14.16 21.67 -9.76
N LEU A 875 15.11 22.05 -10.63
CA LEU A 875 15.29 21.50 -11.96
C LEU A 875 16.35 20.40 -11.88
N ILE A 876 16.03 19.21 -12.37
CA ILE A 876 16.97 18.09 -12.41
C ILE A 876 17.09 17.62 -13.85
N THR A 877 18.32 17.30 -14.25
CA THR A 877 18.66 16.62 -15.50
C THR A 877 19.39 15.33 -15.15
N ALA A 878 19.07 14.23 -15.82
CA ALA A 878 19.58 12.91 -15.48
C ALA A 878 20.01 12.12 -16.72
N ASN A 879 21.09 11.37 -16.55
CA ASN A 879 21.65 10.43 -17.52
C ASN A 879 21.78 9.06 -16.82
N ARG A 880 20.80 8.17 -17.08
CA ARG A 880 20.76 6.82 -16.50
C ARG A 880 21.74 5.90 -17.24
N LEU A 881 22.62 5.28 -16.47
CA LEU A 881 23.65 4.36 -16.95
C LEU A 881 23.12 2.92 -17.06
N PRO A 882 23.74 2.06 -17.89
CA PRO A 882 23.30 0.66 -18.07
C PRO A 882 23.29 -0.20 -16.79
N ASN A 883 24.09 0.13 -15.76
CA ASN A 883 24.06 -0.57 -14.47
C ASN A 883 22.87 -0.16 -13.57
N GLY A 884 22.07 0.81 -14.03
CA GLY A 884 20.95 1.40 -13.29
C GLY A 884 21.33 2.62 -12.45
N SER A 885 22.61 2.97 -12.32
CA SER A 885 23.03 4.19 -11.63
C SER A 885 22.70 5.42 -12.46
N ILE A 886 22.62 6.59 -11.82
CA ILE A 886 22.23 7.84 -12.48
C ILE A 886 23.32 8.88 -12.26
N ARG A 887 23.83 9.46 -13.35
CA ARG A 887 24.55 10.73 -13.33
C ARG A 887 23.51 11.84 -13.43
N ALA A 888 23.41 12.69 -12.43
CA ALA A 888 22.41 13.74 -12.39
C ALA A 888 23.04 15.10 -12.12
N ALA A 889 22.33 16.14 -12.51
CA ALA A 889 22.62 17.51 -12.11
C ALA A 889 21.33 18.16 -11.64
N ARG A 890 21.42 19.00 -10.62
CA ARG A 890 20.29 19.78 -10.12
C ARG A 890 20.61 21.28 -10.10
N GLN A 891 19.59 22.10 -10.24
CA GLN A 891 19.66 23.55 -10.08
C GLN A 891 18.41 24.06 -9.37
N GLU A 892 18.62 24.85 -8.32
CA GLU A 892 17.56 25.59 -7.63
C GLU A 892 17.23 26.88 -8.38
N ILE A 893 15.94 27.15 -8.55
CA ILE A 893 15.40 28.30 -9.27
C ILE A 893 14.40 29.01 -8.36
N LEU A 894 14.52 30.33 -8.24
CA LEU A 894 13.52 31.17 -7.57
C LEU A 894 12.87 32.07 -8.62
N LEU A 895 11.54 32.05 -8.69
CA LEU A 895 10.75 32.91 -9.56
C LEU A 895 9.89 33.86 -8.71
N ALA A 896 10.13 35.16 -8.83
CA ALA A 896 9.31 36.21 -8.24
C ALA A 896 8.06 36.52 -9.09
N ASP A 897 7.09 37.22 -8.50
CA ASP A 897 5.82 37.57 -9.16
C ASP A 897 6.00 38.34 -10.49
N GLY A 898 5.67 37.69 -11.61
CA GLY A 898 5.77 38.25 -12.96
C GLY A 898 7.18 38.24 -13.55
N GLU A 899 8.10 37.48 -12.95
CA GLU A 899 9.48 37.34 -13.44
C GLU A 899 9.57 36.36 -14.62
N ASN A 900 10.50 36.64 -15.55
CA ASN A 900 10.89 35.69 -16.59
C ASN A 900 12.29 35.14 -16.28
N GLY A 901 12.35 33.89 -15.82
CA GLY A 901 13.60 33.16 -15.61
C GLY A 901 14.11 32.51 -16.89
N THR A 902 15.42 32.29 -16.99
CA THR A 902 16.01 31.58 -18.12
C THR A 902 17.11 30.63 -17.64
N VAL A 903 17.05 29.37 -18.07
CA VAL A 903 18.05 28.34 -17.72
C VAL A 903 18.50 27.61 -18.98
N LYS A 904 19.82 27.38 -19.09
CA LYS A 904 20.40 26.49 -20.10
C LYS A 904 20.49 25.10 -19.51
N LEU A 905 19.89 24.12 -20.18
CA LEU A 905 19.95 22.73 -19.72
C LEU A 905 21.38 22.21 -19.78
N HIS A 906 21.75 21.51 -18.72
CA HIS A 906 23.07 20.92 -18.55
C HIS A 906 22.95 19.41 -18.70
N TRP A 907 23.75 18.80 -19.58
CA TRP A 907 23.75 17.34 -19.71
C TRP A 907 24.83 16.75 -18.79
N PRO A 908 24.45 15.93 -17.78
CA PRO A 908 25.43 15.28 -16.92
C PRO A 908 26.20 14.21 -17.72
N HIS A 909 27.48 14.47 -17.95
CA HIS A 909 28.36 13.58 -18.71
C HIS A 909 28.68 12.28 -17.93
N ALA A 910 28.78 11.17 -18.66
CA ALA A 910 29.24 9.89 -18.13
C ALA A 910 30.47 9.43 -18.92
N ASP A 911 31.48 8.91 -18.24
CA ASP A 911 32.67 8.33 -18.89
C ASP A 911 32.32 6.96 -19.50
N LEU A 912 33.01 6.57 -20.57
CA LEU A 912 32.76 5.27 -21.24
C LEU A 912 32.95 4.07 -20.30
N LYS A 913 33.85 4.18 -19.32
CA LYS A 913 34.08 3.18 -18.27
C LYS A 913 32.86 2.99 -17.35
N ASP A 914 32.06 4.03 -17.14
CA ASP A 914 30.86 3.99 -16.28
C ASP A 914 29.70 3.24 -16.97
N LEU A 915 29.82 3.02 -18.28
CA LEU A 915 28.86 2.24 -19.08
C LEU A 915 29.14 0.74 -19.04
N LEU A 916 30.35 0.33 -18.63
CA LEU A 916 30.76 -1.07 -18.57
C LEU A 916 30.05 -1.75 -17.38
N THR A 917 29.37 -2.86 -17.65
CA THR A 917 28.68 -3.66 -16.63
C THR A 917 29.09 -5.13 -16.71
N SER A 918 28.78 -5.89 -15.67
CA SER A 918 29.00 -7.34 -15.62
C SER A 918 27.71 -7.99 -15.15
N LEU A 919 26.79 -8.18 -16.08
CA LEU A 919 25.45 -8.72 -15.80
C LEU A 919 25.34 -10.18 -16.27
N PRO A 920 24.94 -11.12 -15.40
CA PRO A 920 24.69 -12.49 -15.79
C PRO A 920 23.45 -12.55 -16.68
N LEU A 921 23.55 -13.30 -17.77
CA LEU A 921 22.44 -13.53 -18.71
C LEU A 921 21.76 -14.87 -18.43
N PRO A 922 20.41 -14.95 -18.48
CA PRO A 922 19.73 -16.24 -18.43
C PRO A 922 20.07 -17.06 -19.68
N PRO A 923 20.11 -18.40 -19.59
CA PRO A 923 20.36 -19.24 -20.75
C PRO A 923 19.22 -19.08 -21.76
N VAL A 924 19.55 -18.70 -22.99
CA VAL A 924 18.60 -18.57 -24.10
C VAL A 924 18.83 -19.73 -25.08
N PRO A 925 17.88 -20.64 -25.27
CA PRO A 925 17.97 -21.67 -26.30
C PRO A 925 17.89 -21.01 -27.69
N LEU A 926 18.87 -21.29 -28.55
CA LEU A 926 18.95 -20.70 -29.89
C LEU A 926 18.94 -21.80 -30.95
N ALA A 927 18.07 -21.65 -31.95
CA ALA A 927 18.11 -22.46 -33.16
C ALA A 927 18.71 -21.63 -34.30
N ALA A 928 19.90 -22.01 -34.80
CA ALA A 928 20.54 -21.29 -35.89
C ALA A 928 19.78 -21.52 -37.21
N LEU A 929 19.34 -20.43 -37.84
CA LEU A 929 18.79 -20.43 -39.19
C LEU A 929 19.88 -20.18 -40.23
N ARG A 930 20.89 -19.40 -39.86
CA ARG A 930 22.11 -19.18 -40.65
C ARG A 930 23.30 -18.97 -39.72
N GLU A 931 24.31 -19.81 -39.86
CA GLU A 931 25.57 -19.63 -39.15
C GLU A 931 26.48 -18.62 -39.88
N PRO A 932 27.38 -17.93 -39.15
CA PRO A 932 28.41 -17.09 -39.75
C PRO A 932 29.30 -17.89 -40.73
N ALA A 933 29.83 -17.23 -41.78
CA ALA A 933 30.69 -17.92 -42.75
C ALA A 933 31.97 -18.49 -42.09
N ALA A 934 32.38 -19.71 -42.46
CA ALA A 934 33.40 -20.50 -41.75
C ALA A 934 34.81 -19.88 -41.61
N SER A 935 35.17 -18.81 -42.34
CA SER A 935 36.41 -18.04 -42.10
C SER A 935 36.28 -17.01 -40.96
N ALA A 936 35.07 -16.81 -40.43
CA ALA A 936 34.75 -15.94 -39.30
C ALA A 936 34.42 -16.70 -38.00
N ALA A 937 34.29 -18.03 -38.07
CA ALA A 937 34.13 -18.88 -36.89
C ALA A 937 35.50 -19.06 -36.21
N LEU A 938 35.94 -18.05 -35.47
CA LEU A 938 37.06 -18.18 -34.54
C LEU A 938 36.60 -19.04 -33.34
N PRO A 939 37.19 -20.22 -33.11
CA PRO A 939 36.84 -21.04 -31.96
C PRO A 939 37.28 -20.32 -30.68
N GLY A 940 36.30 -19.89 -29.87
CA GLY A 940 36.55 -19.31 -28.54
C GLY A 940 36.28 -17.81 -28.36
N LEU A 941 35.60 -17.12 -29.29
CA LEU A 941 35.32 -15.69 -29.11
C LEU A 941 34.18 -15.40 -28.15
N SER A 942 34.49 -14.58 -27.15
CA SER A 942 33.63 -14.07 -26.10
C SER A 942 32.98 -12.70 -26.42
N GLU A 943 33.23 -12.15 -27.60
CA GLU A 943 32.85 -10.79 -27.98
C GLU A 943 31.73 -10.80 -29.03
N ALA A 944 30.52 -10.36 -28.67
CA ALA A 944 29.36 -10.40 -29.57
C ALA A 944 28.41 -9.23 -29.36
N LEU A 945 27.86 -8.70 -30.46
CA LEU A 945 26.72 -7.79 -30.44
C LEU A 945 25.45 -8.59 -30.73
N TRP A 946 24.58 -8.69 -29.74
CA TRP A 946 23.32 -9.42 -29.80
C TRP A 946 22.16 -8.47 -30.05
N ILE A 947 21.30 -8.80 -31.01
CA ILE A 947 20.23 -7.91 -31.45
C ILE A 947 18.95 -8.72 -31.69
N TRP A 948 17.90 -8.43 -30.92
CA TRP A 948 16.58 -9.03 -31.05
C TRP A 948 15.72 -8.11 -31.90
N LEU A 949 15.21 -8.62 -33.02
CA LEU A 949 14.58 -7.84 -34.06
C LEU A 949 13.06 -8.00 -34.05
N GLU A 950 12.32 -6.90 -34.18
CA GLU A 950 10.89 -6.94 -34.51
C GLU A 950 10.70 -6.78 -36.02
N GLU A 951 10.05 -7.76 -36.64
CA GLU A 951 9.94 -7.89 -38.09
C GLU A 951 9.23 -6.69 -38.75
N GLY A 952 9.92 -6.02 -39.68
CA GLY A 952 9.32 -5.04 -40.61
C GLY A 952 8.76 -3.77 -39.97
N LYS A 953 9.15 -3.46 -38.73
CA LYS A 953 8.72 -2.26 -38.00
C LYS A 953 9.90 -1.37 -37.64
N GLU A 954 9.69 -0.06 -37.63
CA GLU A 954 10.57 0.87 -36.92
C GLU A 954 10.38 0.67 -35.40
N PRO A 955 11.45 0.57 -34.58
CA PRO A 955 12.81 1.06 -34.84
C PRO A 955 13.82 0.01 -35.34
N THR A 956 13.38 -1.21 -35.66
CA THR A 956 14.26 -2.30 -36.11
C THR A 956 15.00 -1.96 -37.39
N GLU A 957 14.29 -1.36 -38.36
CA GLU A 957 14.86 -0.95 -39.65
C GLU A 957 15.98 0.09 -39.49
N HIS A 958 15.84 1.02 -38.54
CA HIS A 958 16.90 1.98 -38.21
C HIS A 958 18.18 1.30 -37.70
N VAL A 959 18.07 0.37 -36.75
CA VAL A 959 19.23 -0.37 -36.20
C VAL A 959 19.92 -1.21 -37.29
N LEU A 960 19.16 -1.83 -38.19
CA LEU A 960 19.70 -2.57 -39.34
C LEU A 960 20.45 -1.64 -40.32
N ASN A 961 19.96 -0.42 -40.53
CA ASN A 961 20.66 0.58 -41.34
C ASN A 961 21.94 1.10 -40.67
N GLU A 962 21.94 1.32 -39.35
CA GLU A 962 23.15 1.67 -38.58
C GLU A 962 24.21 0.57 -38.67
N LEU A 963 23.80 -0.70 -38.56
CA LEU A 963 24.69 -1.85 -38.77
C LEU A 963 25.31 -1.84 -40.17
N ALA A 964 24.50 -1.64 -41.21
CA ALA A 964 24.97 -1.56 -42.58
C ALA A 964 25.96 -0.40 -42.79
N ALA A 965 25.70 0.77 -42.20
CA ALA A 965 26.61 1.91 -42.22
C ALA A 965 27.94 1.61 -41.48
N CYS A 966 27.88 0.82 -40.41
CA CYS A 966 29.05 0.38 -39.63
C CYS A 966 29.77 -0.85 -40.21
N ALA A 967 29.27 -1.46 -41.29
CA ALA A 967 29.76 -2.74 -41.80
C ALA A 967 31.29 -2.76 -42.05
N GLY A 968 31.85 -1.67 -42.60
CA GLY A 968 33.29 -1.56 -42.84
C GLY A 968 34.13 -1.53 -41.55
N ARG A 969 33.59 -1.04 -40.42
CA ARG A 969 34.24 -1.06 -39.11
C ARG A 969 34.11 -2.43 -38.46
N ILE A 970 32.91 -3.02 -38.51
CA ILE A 970 32.62 -4.36 -37.95
C ILE A 970 33.47 -5.43 -38.64
N ASN A 971 33.54 -5.42 -39.98
CA ASN A 971 34.33 -6.39 -40.75
C ASN A 971 35.84 -6.31 -40.47
N ARG A 972 36.34 -5.17 -39.97
CA ARG A 972 37.74 -4.96 -39.54
C ARG A 972 37.99 -5.30 -38.07
N SER A 973 36.95 -5.65 -37.32
CA SER A 973 37.02 -6.02 -35.90
C SER A 973 36.82 -7.52 -35.70
N ASP A 974 37.10 -8.04 -34.50
CA ASP A 974 36.83 -9.42 -34.11
C ASP A 974 35.43 -9.62 -33.49
N ILE A 975 34.54 -8.63 -33.64
CA ILE A 975 33.19 -8.65 -33.07
C ILE A 975 32.23 -9.43 -33.98
N CYS A 976 31.55 -10.43 -33.41
CA CYS A 976 30.48 -11.17 -34.09
C CYS A 976 29.13 -10.47 -33.91
N ILE A 977 28.26 -10.53 -34.92
CA ILE A 977 26.89 -9.99 -34.84
C ILE A 977 25.91 -11.16 -34.75
N ARG A 978 25.01 -11.16 -33.76
CA ARG A 978 23.96 -12.18 -33.62
C ARG A 978 22.59 -11.54 -33.70
N LEU A 979 21.89 -11.84 -34.78
CA LEU A 979 20.52 -11.37 -35.03
C LEU A 979 19.54 -12.46 -34.57
N LEU A 980 18.58 -12.08 -33.74
CA LEU A 980 17.54 -12.95 -33.22
C LEU A 980 16.19 -12.52 -33.77
N ILE A 981 15.38 -13.47 -34.20
CA ILE A 981 14.04 -13.25 -34.74
C ILE A 981 13.01 -14.10 -34.01
N GLY A 982 11.79 -13.56 -33.84
CA GLY A 982 10.68 -14.24 -33.15
C GLY A 982 9.82 -15.14 -34.05
N SER A 983 9.96 -15.03 -35.38
CA SER A 983 9.20 -15.80 -36.36
C SER A 983 10.13 -16.25 -37.50
N PRO A 984 9.92 -17.43 -38.13
CA PRO A 984 10.69 -17.82 -39.31
C PRO A 984 10.50 -16.89 -40.52
N GLY A 985 9.34 -16.22 -40.64
CA GLY A 985 9.04 -15.31 -41.75
C GLY A 985 9.94 -14.07 -41.77
N ALA A 986 10.41 -13.64 -40.59
CA ALA A 986 11.31 -12.51 -40.45
C ALA A 986 12.70 -12.71 -41.08
N ALA A 987 13.06 -13.96 -41.41
CA ALA A 987 14.31 -14.27 -42.08
C ALA A 987 14.38 -13.72 -43.51
N ASP A 988 13.23 -13.55 -44.16
CA ASP A 988 13.12 -13.05 -45.54
C ASP A 988 13.05 -11.51 -45.62
N ASN A 989 13.17 -10.80 -44.48
CA ASN A 989 13.16 -9.34 -44.45
C ASN A 989 14.34 -8.76 -45.27
N PRO A 990 14.09 -7.82 -46.22
CA PRO A 990 15.13 -7.29 -47.10
C PRO A 990 16.31 -6.60 -46.39
N SER A 991 16.06 -5.93 -45.26
CA SER A 991 17.10 -5.25 -44.48
C SER A 991 17.93 -6.23 -43.67
N VAL A 992 17.32 -7.30 -43.14
CA VAL A 992 18.04 -8.42 -42.52
C VAL A 992 18.95 -9.09 -43.54
N CYS A 993 18.44 -9.44 -44.72
CA CYS A 993 19.23 -10.03 -45.81
C CYS A 993 20.41 -9.13 -46.21
N ARG A 994 20.18 -7.82 -46.34
CA ARG A 994 21.23 -6.84 -46.66
C ARG A 994 22.34 -6.81 -45.60
N VAL A 995 22.00 -6.79 -44.31
CA VAL A 995 22.99 -6.82 -43.22
C VAL A 995 23.79 -8.13 -43.27
N LEU A 996 23.13 -9.26 -43.48
CA LEU A 996 23.78 -10.58 -43.57
C LEU A 996 24.72 -10.72 -44.78
N GLU A 997 24.49 -9.96 -45.86
CA GLU A 997 25.40 -9.89 -47.02
C GLU A 997 26.57 -8.94 -46.78
N MET A 998 26.31 -7.77 -46.21
CA MET A 998 27.34 -6.74 -45.96
C MET A 998 28.28 -7.10 -44.80
N ILE A 999 27.83 -7.91 -43.84
CA ILE A 999 28.60 -8.33 -42.67
C ILE A 999 28.65 -9.86 -42.61
N PRO A 1000 29.63 -10.52 -43.29
CA PRO A 1000 29.72 -11.98 -43.34
C PRO A 1000 29.91 -12.69 -41.98
N LYS A 1001 30.27 -11.93 -40.93
CA LYS A 1001 30.43 -12.39 -39.54
C LYS A 1001 29.11 -12.41 -38.75
N SER A 1002 27.97 -12.13 -39.40
CA SER A 1002 26.66 -12.13 -38.76
C SER A 1002 26.01 -13.52 -38.81
N GLY A 1003 25.36 -13.92 -37.71
CA GLY A 1003 24.53 -15.13 -37.61
C GLY A 1003 23.07 -14.77 -37.35
N LEU A 1004 22.15 -15.62 -37.82
CA LEU A 1004 20.70 -15.46 -37.66
C LEU A 1004 20.13 -16.64 -36.86
N TYR A 1005 19.41 -16.33 -35.78
CA TYR A 1005 18.90 -17.32 -34.83
C TYR A 1005 17.39 -17.12 -34.57
N LEU A 1006 16.66 -18.22 -34.48
CA LEU A 1006 15.26 -18.23 -34.06
C LEU A 1006 15.16 -18.36 -32.54
N CYS A 1007 14.35 -17.52 -31.90
CA CYS A 1007 14.12 -17.52 -30.46
C CYS A 1007 12.66 -17.21 -30.12
N ASP A 1008 12.10 -17.84 -29.09
CA ASP A 1008 10.75 -17.52 -28.59
C ASP A 1008 10.80 -16.27 -27.71
N PHE A 1009 10.44 -15.13 -28.29
CA PHE A 1009 10.50 -13.84 -27.59
C PHE A 1009 9.53 -13.76 -26.42
N SER A 1010 8.38 -14.45 -26.49
CA SER A 1010 7.36 -14.42 -25.44
C SER A 1010 7.86 -15.01 -24.13
N LYS A 1011 8.85 -15.91 -24.19
CA LYS A 1011 9.42 -16.58 -23.03
C LYS A 1011 10.73 -15.95 -22.56
N TYR A 1012 11.58 -15.46 -23.47
CA TYR A 1012 12.98 -15.11 -23.15
C TYR A 1012 13.32 -13.62 -23.26
N ALA A 1013 12.57 -12.83 -24.04
CA ALA A 1013 12.93 -11.42 -24.27
C ALA A 1013 12.80 -10.57 -23.00
N GLU A 1014 11.72 -10.77 -22.24
CA GLU A 1014 11.47 -10.04 -20.99
C GLU A 1014 12.45 -10.41 -19.86
N PRO A 1015 12.77 -11.70 -19.59
CA PRO A 1015 13.83 -12.06 -18.67
C PRO A 1015 15.20 -11.49 -19.04
N VAL A 1016 15.57 -11.50 -20.33
CA VAL A 1016 16.83 -10.90 -20.81
C VAL A 1016 16.81 -9.38 -20.65
N CYS A 1017 15.71 -8.70 -21.03
CA CYS A 1017 15.52 -7.27 -20.80
C CYS A 1017 15.79 -6.92 -19.35
N ARG A 1018 15.13 -7.63 -18.43
CA ARG A 1018 15.21 -7.33 -17.00
C ARG A 1018 16.56 -7.67 -16.40
N SER A 1019 17.22 -8.73 -16.87
CA SER A 1019 18.59 -9.08 -16.46
C SER A 1019 19.61 -8.04 -16.92
N LEU A 1020 19.36 -7.40 -18.07
CA LEU A 1020 20.19 -6.34 -18.64
C LEU A 1020 19.67 -4.92 -18.35
N TYR A 1021 18.67 -4.79 -17.50
CA TYR A 1021 18.02 -3.51 -17.13
C TYR A 1021 17.53 -2.67 -18.33
N MET A 1022 17.14 -3.35 -19.40
CA MET A 1022 16.44 -2.76 -20.55
C MET A 1022 14.93 -2.74 -20.29
N GLU A 1023 14.22 -1.78 -20.91
CA GLU A 1023 12.76 -1.71 -20.87
C GLU A 1023 12.14 -2.91 -21.61
N PRO A 1024 11.34 -3.76 -20.93
CA PRO A 1024 10.66 -4.90 -21.55
C PRO A 1024 9.62 -4.46 -22.58
N GLY A 1025 9.38 -5.29 -23.59
CA GLY A 1025 8.35 -5.03 -24.60
C GLY A 1025 8.72 -3.96 -25.64
N ARG A 1026 9.94 -3.39 -25.57
CA ARG A 1026 10.50 -2.53 -26.62
C ARG A 1026 11.53 -3.30 -27.45
N LEU A 1027 11.18 -3.62 -28.69
CA LEU A 1027 12.11 -4.11 -29.69
C LEU A 1027 12.51 -2.96 -30.65
N PRO A 1028 13.69 -2.99 -31.27
CA PRO A 1028 14.73 -4.01 -31.10
C PRO A 1028 15.42 -3.91 -29.74
N MET A 1029 15.92 -5.03 -29.22
CA MET A 1029 16.82 -5.05 -28.06
C MET A 1029 18.24 -5.30 -28.54
N LEU A 1030 19.20 -4.56 -28.03
CA LEU A 1030 20.61 -4.66 -28.40
C LEU A 1030 21.46 -4.74 -27.14
N TYR A 1031 22.38 -5.70 -27.10
CA TYR A 1031 23.40 -5.75 -26.04
C TYR A 1031 24.75 -6.24 -26.56
N ALA A 1032 25.80 -5.66 -25.98
CA ALA A 1032 27.19 -5.87 -26.34
C ALA A 1032 27.83 -6.75 -25.25
N GLN A 1033 28.41 -7.86 -25.66
CA GLN A 1033 29.07 -8.81 -24.78
C GLN A 1033 30.58 -8.75 -24.99
N ALA A 1034 31.31 -8.72 -23.89
CA ALA A 1034 32.75 -8.89 -23.84
C ALA A 1034 33.14 -9.90 -22.76
N GLY A 1035 33.79 -10.99 -23.12
CA GLY A 1035 34.04 -12.08 -22.19
C GLY A 1035 32.74 -12.83 -21.82
N PRO A 1036 32.61 -13.29 -20.57
CA PRO A 1036 31.33 -13.71 -20.00
C PRO A 1036 30.39 -12.53 -19.67
N ASN A 1037 30.82 -11.28 -19.85
CA ASN A 1037 30.15 -10.10 -19.31
C ASN A 1037 29.39 -9.33 -20.39
N THR A 1038 28.19 -8.85 -20.07
CA THR A 1038 27.49 -7.87 -20.91
C THR A 1038 27.93 -6.47 -20.55
N VAL A 1039 28.58 -5.76 -21.48
CA VAL A 1039 29.20 -4.45 -21.23
C VAL A 1039 28.35 -3.26 -21.70
N TYR A 1040 27.27 -3.50 -22.44
CA TYR A 1040 26.32 -2.47 -22.85
C TYR A 1040 24.98 -3.12 -23.22
N ALA A 1041 23.85 -2.48 -22.91
CA ALA A 1041 22.53 -2.96 -23.28
C ALA A 1041 21.54 -1.80 -23.46
N VAL A 1042 20.63 -1.92 -24.43
CA VAL A 1042 19.61 -0.93 -24.75
C VAL A 1042 18.41 -1.57 -25.46
N SER A 1043 17.20 -1.12 -25.17
CA SER A 1043 15.98 -1.50 -25.91
C SER A 1043 15.29 -0.29 -26.55
N GLY A 1044 14.60 -0.53 -27.68
CA GLY A 1044 13.86 0.48 -28.44
C GLY A 1044 14.73 1.35 -29.37
N TYR A 1045 14.20 2.52 -29.75
CA TYR A 1045 14.87 3.49 -30.64
C TYR A 1045 15.92 4.32 -29.87
N ARG A 1046 17.20 4.20 -30.23
CA ARG A 1046 18.26 5.14 -29.85
C ARG A 1046 19.26 5.32 -31.01
N VAL A 1047 19.43 6.56 -31.46
CA VAL A 1047 20.40 6.92 -32.51
C VAL A 1047 21.83 6.64 -32.05
N GLY A 1048 22.62 5.97 -32.87
CA GLY A 1048 24.04 5.66 -32.60
C GLY A 1048 24.25 4.52 -31.61
N SER A 1049 23.21 3.72 -31.35
CA SER A 1049 23.26 2.59 -30.41
C SER A 1049 24.28 1.52 -30.83
N VAL A 1050 24.42 1.27 -32.14
CA VAL A 1050 25.41 0.33 -32.68
C VAL A 1050 26.83 0.85 -32.47
N GLU A 1051 27.07 2.12 -32.74
CA GLU A 1051 28.40 2.73 -32.60
C GLU A 1051 28.86 2.77 -31.13
N THR A 1052 27.93 3.07 -30.23
CA THR A 1052 28.17 3.08 -28.79
C THR A 1052 28.53 1.67 -28.31
N ALA A 1053 27.75 0.66 -28.70
CA ALA A 1053 28.01 -0.73 -28.34
C ALA A 1053 29.37 -1.24 -28.81
N LEU A 1054 29.75 -0.93 -30.06
CA LEU A 1054 31.07 -1.28 -30.61
C LEU A 1054 32.22 -0.57 -29.88
N SER A 1055 31.97 0.63 -29.35
CA SER A 1055 32.97 1.39 -28.60
C SER A 1055 33.13 0.85 -27.18
N CYS A 1056 32.04 0.43 -26.52
CA CYS A 1056 32.06 -0.23 -25.22
C CYS A 1056 32.81 -1.57 -25.25
N ILE A 1057 32.56 -2.42 -26.26
CA ILE A 1057 33.32 -3.67 -26.45
C ILE A 1057 34.82 -3.38 -26.58
N LYS A 1058 35.18 -2.38 -27.40
CA LYS A 1058 36.59 -2.00 -27.62
C LYS A 1058 37.26 -1.48 -26.35
N GLU A 1059 36.54 -0.73 -25.51
CA GLU A 1059 37.07 -0.20 -24.25
C GLU A 1059 37.24 -1.31 -23.20
N ALA A 1060 36.27 -2.21 -23.07
CA ALA A 1060 36.36 -3.39 -22.20
C ALA A 1060 37.58 -4.28 -22.53
N LEU A 1061 37.89 -4.42 -23.82
CA LEU A 1061 39.07 -5.16 -24.31
C LEU A 1061 40.40 -4.46 -24.02
N LYS A 1062 40.42 -3.14 -23.78
CA LYS A 1062 41.64 -2.44 -23.34
C LYS A 1062 41.93 -2.66 -21.86
N GLU A 1063 40.89 -2.71 -21.02
CA GLU A 1063 41.05 -2.97 -19.59
C GLU A 1063 41.48 -4.41 -19.29
N SER A 1064 41.06 -5.39 -20.08
CA SER A 1064 41.48 -6.80 -19.93
C SER A 1064 42.88 -7.10 -20.50
N ALA A 1065 43.49 -6.14 -21.22
CA ALA A 1065 44.86 -6.20 -21.73
C ALA A 1065 45.90 -5.48 -20.83
N LEU A 1066 45.43 -4.75 -19.81
CA LEU A 1066 46.20 -4.14 -18.72
C LEU A 1066 46.21 -5.08 -17.51
#